data_AF-A0A6J2VAM8-F1
#
_entry.id   AF-A0A6J2VAM8-F1
#
_cell.length_a   1.000
_cell.length_b   1.000
_cell.length_c   1.000
_cell.angle_alpha   90.00
_cell.angle_beta   90.00
_cell.angle_gamma   90.00
#
_symmetry.space_group_name_H-M   'P 1'
#
loop_
_entity.id
_entity.type
_entity.pdbx_description
1 polymer ?
#
loop_
_entity_poly.entity_id
_entity_poly.type
_entity_poly.pdbx_seq_one_letter_code
_entity_poly.pdbx_strand_id
1 'polypeptide(L)'
;MKHTDFNLSGEPMTGMLDTKSPETGDSPAMEGNGDGFLPDFSGLTHSADWTMGQVPDSLTTISDPEQGQAQSLQQSVTLEQCGLEQTQLESSTNEQMEQKSSLPEKSLTEPLENLEHNTEDSSESEVQNSGSDSQSKQSSENQAQSADTGSPSNMELEETTKEGAEQRADAPAQEPPFPSEYERLSKVVEDNPEDFNGWVYLLQYVEQENHLGAARKAFDAFFLHYPYCYGYWKKYADIEKKHGCLQMADEVYRRGLQAIPLSVDLWLHYVTFLKENQDTSDGEAENRIRAAYEHAVLAAGTDFRSDRLWETYVNWETEVGKLGNVTAIYDRVLAIPTQLYSQHFQRFKEHVQNNNPKHFLSETEFVQLRTELAAASVQNGEGEAPSEELPPGTEDLPDPAKRVTEIENMRHKVIETRQEVFNHNEHEVSKRWAFEEGIKRPYFHVKALEKTQLSNWREYLDFELENGTPERVVVLFERCLIACALYEEFWIKYAKYIESYSIEGVRHVYKKACTIHLPKKPTIHLLWAAFEEQQGNIEEARGILKSLEEAVPGLAMVRLRRVSLERRHGNLEEAEALLRDAMKNAKNTSESSFYAVKLARQLLKVQKNLGKARKVLLEAIEKDETSPKLYLNLLELEYSGDVQQNESEILACFDRALNSSLPLDSRLTFSQRKVEFLEDFGSDVNVLVAAYEEHQKLQKEHDSTKRKAENGSQEPESKRQRLDDHSGASGHVMSDMQTNHGGYNYNWYQQYNYQNSWGQYNQYGQYNQYYPPPPT
;
A
#
# COMPACT_ATOMS: atom_id res chain seq x y z
N MET A 1 32.81 -43.53 45.02
CA MET A 1 33.80 -44.26 45.83
C MET A 1 34.30 -43.31 46.91
N LYS A 2 33.82 -43.44 48.17
CA LYS A 2 33.91 -42.43 49.28
C LYS A 2 33.06 -41.15 48.96
N HIS A 3 32.10 -40.72 49.80
CA HIS A 3 32.14 -40.14 51.17
C HIS A 3 32.94 -38.84 51.23
N THR A 4 32.48 -37.71 51.82
CA THR A 4 31.46 -37.42 52.88
C THR A 4 30.59 -36.19 52.51
N ASP A 5 29.30 -36.00 52.86
CA ASP A 5 28.46 -36.07 54.10
C ASP A 5 28.26 -34.70 54.83
N PHE A 6 27.10 -34.54 55.51
CA PHE A 6 26.47 -33.36 56.18
C PHE A 6 25.61 -32.42 55.28
N ASN A 7 24.31 -32.12 55.51
CA ASN A 7 23.37 -31.97 56.67
C ASN A 7 23.50 -30.65 57.47
N LEU A 8 22.45 -29.95 57.93
CA LEU A 8 20.97 -30.03 57.74
C LEU A 8 20.27 -28.75 58.30
N SER A 9 18.96 -28.60 58.02
CA SER A 9 17.99 -27.66 58.68
C SER A 9 18.16 -26.14 58.43
N GLY A 10 17.12 -25.30 58.58
CA GLY A 10 15.75 -25.55 59.08
C GLY A 10 14.69 -24.60 58.48
N GLU A 11 13.43 -24.77 58.90
CA GLU A 11 12.22 -24.26 58.22
C GLU A 11 11.62 -22.99 58.93
N PRO A 12 10.33 -22.56 58.77
CA PRO A 12 10.01 -21.17 58.46
C PRO A 12 9.44 -20.36 59.65
N MET A 13 9.09 -19.08 59.41
CA MET A 13 8.22 -18.30 60.31
C MET A 13 7.10 -17.57 59.56
N THR A 14 5.91 -17.55 60.17
CA THR A 14 4.70 -16.88 59.71
C THR A 14 4.29 -15.76 60.69
N GLY A 15 3.57 -14.74 60.19
CA GLY A 15 3.14 -13.57 60.97
C GLY A 15 2.87 -12.38 60.03
N MET A 16 1.76 -12.31 59.30
CA MET A 16 0.37 -12.11 59.75
C MET A 16 0.08 -10.66 60.18
N LEU A 17 -0.64 -9.94 59.29
CA LEU A 17 -1.54 -8.80 59.53
C LEU A 17 -1.13 -7.68 60.51
N ASP A 18 -1.07 -6.45 60.00
CA ASP A 18 -1.92 -5.40 60.57
C ASP A 18 -2.42 -4.43 59.48
N THR A 19 -3.44 -3.64 59.79
CA THR A 19 -4.22 -2.84 58.84
C THR A 19 -4.12 -1.33 59.10
N LYS A 20 -4.05 -0.53 58.02
CA LYS A 20 -4.67 0.81 57.90
C LYS A 20 -4.43 1.44 56.52
N SER A 21 -5.52 1.83 55.86
CA SER A 21 -5.50 2.96 54.91
C SER A 21 -5.41 4.28 55.69
N PRO A 22 -5.03 5.37 55.02
CA PRO A 22 -6.00 6.46 54.91
C PRO A 22 -6.18 6.96 53.47
N GLU A 23 -7.41 7.39 53.16
CA GLU A 23 -7.70 8.22 51.98
C GLU A 23 -7.36 9.69 52.29
N THR A 24 -6.80 10.42 51.32
CA THR A 24 -7.04 11.85 50.97
C THR A 24 -5.85 12.45 50.21
N GLY A 25 -6.10 13.33 49.23
CA GLY A 25 -5.14 14.36 48.81
C GLY A 25 -4.74 14.35 47.33
N ASP A 26 -5.17 15.38 46.61
CA ASP A 26 -4.87 15.68 45.21
C ASP A 26 -3.36 15.85 44.90
N SER A 27 -2.96 15.54 43.65
CA SER A 27 -2.16 16.40 42.74
C SER A 27 -1.58 15.58 41.57
N PRO A 28 -1.23 16.21 40.42
CA PRO A 28 -2.04 17.14 39.65
C PRO A 28 -2.16 16.69 38.18
N ALA A 29 -3.01 17.36 37.38
CA ALA A 29 -2.90 17.25 35.93
C ALA A 29 -1.65 17.99 35.45
N MET A 30 -0.92 17.43 34.48
CA MET A 30 0.17 18.13 33.78
C MET A 30 -0.35 18.59 32.42
N GLU A 31 -0.33 19.90 32.19
CA GLU A 31 -0.93 20.52 31.01
C GLU A 31 -0.10 20.26 29.75
N GLY A 32 -0.77 20.01 28.62
CA GLY A 32 -0.11 19.76 27.34
C GLY A 32 0.28 21.04 26.63
N ASN A 33 1.60 21.28 26.46
CA ASN A 33 2.10 22.29 25.54
C ASN A 33 2.06 21.75 24.10
N GLY A 34 0.92 21.94 23.43
CA GLY A 34 0.79 21.71 22.00
C GLY A 34 1.35 22.88 21.20
N ASP A 35 2.61 22.79 20.78
CA ASP A 35 3.18 23.49 19.62
C ASP A 35 4.48 22.81 19.16
N GLY A 36 4.38 21.51 18.87
CA GLY A 36 5.46 20.73 18.27
C GLY A 36 5.49 20.91 16.76
N PHE A 37 6.45 21.69 16.25
CA PHE A 37 6.70 21.82 14.81
C PHE A 37 7.35 20.52 14.29
N LEU A 38 6.51 19.58 13.84
CA LEU A 38 6.95 18.25 13.41
C LEU A 38 7.71 18.28 12.07
N PRO A 39 8.67 17.36 11.84
CA PRO A 39 9.34 17.22 10.55
C PRO A 39 8.36 16.80 9.45
N ASP A 40 8.69 17.15 8.21
CA ASP A 40 7.85 16.79 7.06
C ASP A 40 7.94 15.29 6.75
N PHE A 41 6.86 14.57 7.07
CA PHE A 41 6.71 13.13 6.78
C PHE A 41 6.73 12.80 5.27
N SER A 42 6.69 13.81 4.38
CA SER A 42 6.79 13.61 2.93
C SER A 42 7.98 12.74 2.53
N GLY A 43 9.14 12.89 3.18
CA GLY A 43 10.36 12.13 2.91
C GLY A 43 10.28 10.62 3.23
N LEU A 44 9.28 10.18 4.00
CA LEU A 44 9.02 8.76 4.29
C LEU A 44 7.83 8.18 3.51
N THR A 45 6.88 9.02 3.07
CA THR A 45 5.66 8.56 2.36
C THR A 45 5.66 8.84 0.85
N HIS A 46 6.51 9.74 0.35
CA HIS A 46 6.75 9.91 -1.09
C HIS A 46 8.00 9.15 -1.52
N SER A 47 7.96 8.64 -2.75
CA SER A 47 9.17 8.44 -3.54
C SER A 47 9.80 9.81 -3.81
N ALA A 48 10.73 10.24 -2.98
CA ALA A 48 11.65 11.31 -3.35
C ALA A 48 12.48 10.83 -4.56
N ASP A 49 12.46 11.58 -5.66
CA ASP A 49 13.20 11.22 -6.86
C ASP A 49 14.71 11.30 -6.59
N TRP A 50 15.30 10.12 -6.39
CA TRP A 50 16.73 9.97 -6.12
C TRP A 50 17.54 10.52 -7.28
N THR A 51 18.49 11.42 -7.01
CA THR A 51 19.43 11.93 -8.01
C THR A 51 20.86 11.87 -7.47
N MET A 52 21.78 11.34 -8.29
CA MET A 52 23.16 11.01 -7.88
C MET A 52 24.01 12.24 -7.50
N GLY A 53 23.56 13.46 -7.83
CA GLY A 53 24.32 14.70 -7.70
C GLY A 53 24.16 15.45 -6.37
N GLN A 54 23.36 14.95 -5.42
CA GLN A 54 23.19 15.58 -4.11
C GLN A 54 23.67 14.65 -2.99
N VAL A 55 24.67 15.10 -2.23
CA VAL A 55 24.89 14.58 -0.88
C VAL A 55 23.90 15.31 0.03
N PRO A 56 23.11 14.64 0.89
CA PRO A 56 22.27 15.32 1.86
C PRO A 56 23.12 16.20 2.80
N ASP A 57 22.77 17.48 2.94
CA ASP A 57 23.44 18.45 3.82
C ASP A 57 23.11 18.17 5.31
N SER A 58 23.58 17.03 5.81
CA SER A 58 23.26 16.51 7.15
C SER A 58 24.45 15.82 7.82
N LEU A 59 25.55 16.57 8.01
CA LEU A 59 26.73 16.14 8.78
C LEU A 59 26.97 16.97 10.06
N THR A 60 26.12 17.96 10.38
CA THR A 60 26.44 18.99 11.39
C THR A 60 25.27 19.45 12.29
N THR A 61 24.11 18.78 12.30
CA THR A 61 22.89 19.31 12.96
C THR A 61 22.17 18.34 13.91
N ILE A 62 22.90 17.62 14.77
CA ILE A 62 22.34 17.03 16.01
C ILE A 62 23.34 17.22 17.16
N SER A 63 23.46 18.46 17.64
CA SER A 63 24.14 18.84 18.90
C SER A 63 23.39 20.00 19.56
N ASP A 64 23.47 20.07 20.90
CA ASP A 64 23.06 21.16 21.80
C ASP A 64 21.55 21.44 21.99
N PRO A 65 20.95 20.95 23.09
CA PRO A 65 19.80 21.56 23.73
C PRO A 65 20.21 22.71 24.69
N GLU A 66 19.27 23.61 24.99
CA GLU A 66 19.33 24.66 26.03
C GLU A 66 20.45 25.72 25.96
N GLN A 67 20.16 26.83 25.26
CA GLN A 67 20.15 28.12 25.96
C GLN A 67 19.38 29.20 25.20
N GLY A 68 18.56 29.97 25.91
CA GLY A 68 17.88 31.14 25.34
C GLY A 68 17.52 32.17 26.39
N GLN A 69 17.90 33.43 26.15
CA GLN A 69 17.14 34.62 26.55
C GLN A 69 17.72 35.92 25.97
N ALA A 70 16.86 36.70 25.29
CA ALA A 70 16.89 38.15 25.11
C ALA A 70 18.15 38.81 24.45
N GLN A 71 18.05 39.86 23.64
CA GLN A 71 17.07 40.96 23.65
C GLN A 71 16.64 41.41 22.26
N SER A 72 15.47 42.06 22.18
CA SER A 72 14.92 42.67 20.97
C SER A 72 15.29 44.15 20.87
N LEU A 73 15.67 44.60 19.66
CA LEU A 73 15.65 46.01 19.26
C LEU A 73 15.06 46.12 17.84
N GLN A 74 13.76 46.39 17.78
CA GLN A 74 13.09 46.89 16.57
C GLN A 74 12.96 48.41 16.66
N GLN A 75 13.16 49.10 15.54
CA GLN A 75 12.39 50.24 15.01
C GLN A 75 13.24 50.99 13.95
N SER A 76 12.69 51.57 12.88
CA SER A 76 11.29 51.62 12.38
C SER A 76 11.26 52.09 10.91
N VAL A 77 10.07 52.48 10.42
CA VAL A 77 9.75 53.25 9.19
C VAL A 77 9.50 52.41 7.93
N THR A 78 8.32 52.42 7.28
CA THR A 78 6.95 52.95 7.60
C THR A 78 5.94 52.37 6.61
N LEU A 79 4.66 52.22 7.01
CA LEU A 79 3.51 52.78 6.27
C LEU A 79 2.16 52.49 6.98
N GLU A 80 1.43 53.55 7.37
CA GLU A 80 0.02 53.48 7.78
C GLU A 80 -0.71 54.80 7.48
N GLN A 81 -1.91 54.68 6.86
CA GLN A 81 -3.11 55.54 6.96
C GLN A 81 -2.97 57.07 6.66
N CYS A 82 -4.00 57.88 6.37
CA CYS A 82 -5.43 57.81 6.71
C CYS A 82 -6.30 58.72 5.77
N GLY A 83 -7.63 58.72 5.95
CA GLY A 83 -8.60 59.62 5.31
C GLY A 83 -9.68 58.88 4.49
N LEU A 84 -10.86 58.50 4.99
CA LEU A 84 -11.99 59.24 5.61
C LEU A 84 -12.87 60.06 4.64
N GLU A 85 -14.10 59.58 4.42
CA GLU A 85 -15.31 60.42 4.50
C GLU A 85 -16.53 59.58 4.92
N GLN A 86 -17.70 60.19 5.14
CA GLN A 86 -18.79 59.64 5.98
C GLN A 86 -20.14 59.42 5.26
N THR A 87 -21.14 58.93 6.02
CA THR A 87 -22.61 58.89 5.80
C THR A 87 -23.20 57.63 5.13
N GLN A 88 -24.50 57.30 5.29
CA GLN A 88 -25.37 57.20 6.48
C GLN A 88 -26.72 56.55 6.04
N LEU A 89 -27.39 55.82 6.95
CA LEU A 89 -28.85 55.51 6.94
C LEU A 89 -29.45 54.59 5.84
N GLU A 90 -30.46 53.82 6.29
CA GLU A 90 -31.66 53.33 5.59
C GLU A 90 -31.53 52.45 4.30
N SER A 91 -32.60 51.80 3.82
CA SER A 91 -33.43 50.72 4.39
C SER A 91 -34.40 50.22 3.28
N SER A 92 -34.90 48.99 3.40
CA SER A 92 -36.21 48.54 2.86
C SER A 92 -36.43 48.33 1.34
N THR A 93 -36.85 47.10 1.02
CA THR A 93 -37.98 46.70 0.12
C THR A 93 -37.96 46.87 -1.41
N ASN A 94 -38.12 45.70 -2.07
CA ASN A 94 -39.10 45.34 -3.13
C ASN A 94 -38.97 45.78 -4.62
N GLU A 95 -39.15 44.76 -5.49
CA GLU A 95 -39.97 44.75 -6.74
C GLU A 95 -39.51 45.61 -7.94
N GLN A 96 -39.83 45.35 -9.22
CA GLN A 96 -40.38 44.21 -10.00
C GLN A 96 -39.86 44.41 -11.47
N MET A 97 -39.37 43.38 -12.19
CA MET A 97 -40.09 42.57 -13.22
C MET A 97 -40.25 43.20 -14.63
N GLU A 98 -40.11 42.37 -15.69
CA GLU A 98 -40.47 42.60 -17.13
C GLU A 98 -39.64 43.61 -17.99
N GLN A 99 -39.71 43.63 -19.34
CA GLN A 99 -39.68 42.57 -20.39
C GLN A 99 -39.18 43.16 -21.75
N LYS A 100 -38.48 42.33 -22.56
CA LYS A 100 -38.41 42.28 -24.05
C LYS A 100 -38.27 43.54 -24.96
N SER A 101 -37.13 43.56 -25.69
CA SER A 101 -36.97 43.71 -27.16
C SER A 101 -37.38 44.96 -27.96
N SER A 102 -36.42 45.52 -28.74
CA SER A 102 -36.57 45.72 -30.20
C SER A 102 -35.23 46.05 -30.91
N LEU A 103 -35.14 45.73 -32.21
CA LEU A 103 -34.12 46.12 -33.22
C LEU A 103 -34.73 47.22 -34.15
N PRO A 104 -34.06 47.88 -35.14
CA PRO A 104 -32.97 47.37 -36.00
C PRO A 104 -31.93 48.41 -36.56
N GLU A 105 -31.28 48.04 -37.69
CA GLU A 105 -30.37 48.78 -38.60
C GLU A 105 -28.88 48.84 -38.16
N LYS A 106 -27.93 48.14 -38.82
CA LYS A 106 -27.33 48.29 -40.19
C LYS A 106 -26.45 49.55 -40.30
N SER A 107 -25.28 49.57 -40.97
CA SER A 107 -24.70 48.76 -42.09
C SER A 107 -23.16 48.97 -42.10
N LEU A 108 -22.19 48.18 -42.59
CA LEU A 108 -21.98 46.89 -43.31
C LEU A 108 -20.53 46.41 -42.92
N THR A 109 -19.73 45.51 -43.53
CA THR A 109 -19.68 44.78 -44.83
C THR A 109 -18.72 43.56 -44.75
N GLU A 110 -18.96 42.50 -45.52
CA GLU A 110 -17.98 41.50 -46.01
C GLU A 110 -18.23 41.28 -47.53
N PRO A 111 -17.40 40.55 -48.31
CA PRO A 111 -17.67 39.10 -48.47
C PRO A 111 -16.50 38.16 -48.86
N LEU A 112 -16.84 36.88 -48.69
CA LEU A 112 -16.27 35.57 -49.05
C LEU A 112 -15.65 35.32 -50.46
N GLU A 113 -14.68 34.38 -50.46
CA GLU A 113 -14.48 33.20 -51.34
C GLU A 113 -13.94 33.22 -52.80
N ASN A 114 -13.19 32.12 -53.08
CA ASN A 114 -13.00 31.33 -54.32
C ASN A 114 -11.87 31.59 -55.36
N LEU A 115 -11.18 30.47 -55.67
CA LEU A 115 -10.58 30.00 -56.94
C LEU A 115 -9.37 30.72 -57.61
N GLU A 116 -8.19 30.09 -57.45
CA GLU A 116 -7.22 29.62 -58.48
C GLU A 116 -6.55 30.52 -59.56
N HIS A 117 -5.37 30.00 -59.98
CA HIS A 117 -4.63 30.16 -61.26
C HIS A 117 -3.55 31.25 -61.44
N ASN A 118 -2.41 30.79 -62.00
CA ASN A 118 -1.37 31.49 -62.80
C ASN A 118 -0.40 32.48 -62.09
N THR A 119 0.85 32.69 -62.56
CA THR A 119 1.60 32.23 -63.76
C THR A 119 3.05 31.79 -63.44
N GLU A 120 3.65 30.98 -64.32
CA GLU A 120 5.09 30.65 -64.39
C GLU A 120 5.89 31.65 -65.25
N ASP A 121 7.20 31.81 -65.00
CA ASP A 121 8.30 32.11 -65.95
C ASP A 121 9.65 32.17 -65.16
N SER A 122 10.85 31.78 -65.62
CA SER A 122 11.36 31.13 -66.85
C SER A 122 12.51 30.14 -66.43
N SER A 123 13.13 29.28 -67.26
CA SER A 123 13.16 29.18 -68.72
C SER A 123 13.45 27.75 -69.22
N GLU A 124 12.73 27.33 -70.27
CA GLU A 124 13.13 26.60 -71.51
C GLU A 124 14.42 25.73 -71.56
N SER A 125 14.51 24.61 -72.30
CA SER A 125 13.71 24.04 -73.42
C SER A 125 13.83 22.47 -73.45
N GLU A 126 13.24 21.63 -74.33
CA GLU A 126 12.30 21.75 -75.47
C GLU A 126 11.65 20.36 -75.80
N VAL A 127 10.80 20.31 -76.84
CA VAL A 127 10.54 19.17 -77.76
C VAL A 127 9.92 17.84 -77.25
N GLN A 128 8.61 17.73 -77.55
CA GLN A 128 7.87 16.56 -78.11
C GLN A 128 7.48 15.32 -77.26
N ASN A 129 6.26 15.42 -76.71
CA ASN A 129 5.04 14.76 -77.24
C ASN A 129 4.77 13.23 -77.05
N SER A 130 3.87 12.92 -76.11
CA SER A 130 2.78 11.90 -76.14
C SER A 130 3.09 10.40 -76.29
N GLY A 131 2.44 9.53 -75.48
CA GLY A 131 2.40 8.08 -75.76
C GLY A 131 1.87 7.20 -74.61
N SER A 132 0.56 7.09 -74.50
CA SER A 132 -0.22 6.27 -73.54
C SER A 132 0.14 4.78 -73.38
N ASP A 133 -0.06 4.29 -72.15
CA ASP A 133 -0.66 2.98 -71.78
C ASP A 133 0.10 1.64 -71.82
N SER A 134 -0.47 0.69 -71.07
CA SER A 134 -0.36 -0.79 -71.16
C SER A 134 0.83 -1.56 -70.56
N GLN A 135 0.58 -2.07 -69.35
CA GLN A 135 0.68 -3.48 -68.94
C GLN A 135 1.86 -4.40 -69.39
N SER A 136 2.62 -4.79 -68.36
CA SER A 136 2.89 -6.19 -67.96
C SER A 136 4.02 -7.01 -68.61
N LYS A 137 4.50 -7.99 -67.82
CA LYS A 137 5.29 -9.18 -68.18
C LYS A 137 6.72 -8.90 -68.68
N GLN A 138 7.71 -9.77 -68.49
CA GLN A 138 8.02 -10.93 -67.64
C GLN A 138 9.22 -11.58 -68.35
N SER A 139 10.11 -12.26 -67.61
CA SER A 139 11.14 -13.13 -68.19
C SER A 139 12.28 -12.37 -68.93
N SER A 140 13.48 -12.92 -69.10
CA SER A 140 14.14 -13.99 -68.33
C SER A 140 15.62 -14.07 -68.70
N GLU A 141 16.41 -14.59 -67.74
CA GLU A 141 17.56 -15.48 -67.96
C GLU A 141 18.85 -15.04 -68.70
N ASN A 142 19.95 -15.53 -68.10
CA ASN A 142 21.13 -16.12 -68.74
C ASN A 142 22.08 -15.20 -69.55
N GLN A 143 23.29 -14.96 -69.03
CA GLN A 143 24.53 -15.73 -69.27
C GLN A 143 25.33 -15.15 -70.45
N ALA A 144 26.67 -15.19 -70.47
CA ALA A 144 27.68 -15.42 -69.42
C ALA A 144 29.05 -15.03 -69.99
N GLN A 145 30.08 -14.96 -69.13
CA GLN A 145 31.51 -15.17 -69.48
C GLN A 145 32.15 -14.18 -70.50
N SER A 146 33.47 -13.97 -70.51
CA SER A 146 34.56 -14.06 -69.52
C SER A 146 35.86 -13.66 -70.21
N ALA A 147 36.89 -13.25 -69.45
CA ALA A 147 38.30 -13.23 -69.89
C ALA A 147 38.66 -12.25 -71.03
N ASP A 148 39.91 -11.81 -71.23
CA ASP A 148 41.12 -11.71 -70.39
C ASP A 148 42.13 -10.81 -71.17
N THR A 149 43.39 -10.71 -70.70
CA THR A 149 44.55 -9.98 -71.25
C THR A 149 44.58 -8.47 -70.93
N GLY A 150 45.75 -7.88 -70.61
CA GLY A 150 47.07 -8.49 -70.39
C GLY A 150 48.09 -7.53 -69.78
N SER A 151 48.98 -8.06 -68.93
CA SER A 151 50.10 -7.38 -68.24
C SER A 151 51.39 -7.39 -69.13
N PRO A 152 52.62 -6.97 -68.72
CA PRO A 152 53.11 -6.48 -67.42
C PRO A 152 54.17 -5.33 -67.44
N SER A 153 54.88 -5.16 -66.30
CA SER A 153 56.23 -4.57 -66.11
C SER A 153 56.37 -3.04 -65.93
N ASN A 154 57.20 -2.51 -65.02
CA ASN A 154 57.99 -3.15 -63.92
C ASN A 154 58.54 -2.10 -62.92
N MET A 155 58.70 -2.48 -61.63
CA MET A 155 59.53 -1.81 -60.57
C MET A 155 59.18 -0.34 -60.18
N GLU A 156 59.41 0.16 -58.96
CA GLU A 156 60.18 -0.38 -57.82
C GLU A 156 59.58 0.02 -56.43
N LEU A 157 60.17 -0.54 -55.37
CA LEU A 157 59.97 -0.36 -53.91
C LEU A 157 60.08 1.10 -53.40
N GLU A 158 59.69 1.50 -52.17
CA GLU A 158 58.85 0.97 -51.07
C GLU A 158 58.82 2.03 -49.94
N GLU A 159 57.64 2.42 -49.42
CA GLU A 159 57.49 2.90 -48.02
C GLU A 159 56.01 2.94 -47.60
N THR A 160 55.74 3.06 -46.29
CA THR A 160 54.40 2.84 -45.71
C THR A 160 53.74 4.12 -45.19
N THR A 161 52.48 4.35 -45.55
CA THR A 161 51.63 5.42 -45.00
C THR A 161 50.32 4.87 -44.44
N LYS A 162 49.80 5.54 -43.41
CA LYS A 162 48.49 5.29 -42.81
C LYS A 162 47.36 5.99 -43.61
N GLU A 163 46.14 5.76 -43.12
CA GLU A 163 44.89 6.50 -43.38
C GLU A 163 44.07 6.03 -44.59
N GLY A 164 42.74 6.09 -44.42
CA GLY A 164 41.75 5.45 -45.29
C GLY A 164 40.66 4.76 -44.48
N ALA A 165 39.69 5.52 -43.97
CA ALA A 165 38.60 4.99 -43.15
C ALA A 165 37.51 4.33 -44.02
N GLU A 166 37.23 3.05 -43.81
CA GLU A 166 36.08 2.38 -44.42
C GLU A 166 34.77 2.81 -43.73
N GLN A 167 33.99 3.63 -44.43
CA GLN A 167 32.61 3.92 -44.06
C GLN A 167 31.72 2.69 -44.35
N ARG A 168 31.53 1.82 -43.35
CA ARG A 168 30.37 0.92 -43.36
C ARG A 168 29.13 1.71 -42.99
N ALA A 169 28.15 1.74 -43.89
CA ALA A 169 26.81 2.20 -43.57
C ALA A 169 26.11 1.12 -42.73
N ASP A 170 25.77 1.45 -41.48
CA ASP A 170 24.87 0.61 -40.69
C ASP A 170 23.47 0.65 -41.30
N ALA A 171 22.99 -0.50 -41.75
CA ALA A 171 21.56 -0.75 -41.83
C ALA A 171 21.02 -0.90 -40.39
N PRO A 172 19.80 -0.43 -40.08
CA PRO A 172 19.23 -0.65 -38.75
C PRO A 172 19.14 -2.14 -38.48
N ALA A 173 19.88 -2.61 -37.47
CA ALA A 173 19.87 -4.01 -37.07
C ALA A 173 18.44 -4.39 -36.64
N GLN A 174 17.84 -5.33 -37.36
CA GLN A 174 16.58 -5.93 -36.93
C GLN A 174 16.84 -6.63 -35.59
N GLU A 175 16.03 -6.33 -34.58
CA GLU A 175 16.13 -7.04 -33.29
C GLU A 175 16.02 -8.55 -33.52
N PRO A 176 16.81 -9.38 -32.80
CA PRO A 176 16.67 -10.82 -32.90
C PRO A 176 15.21 -11.23 -32.61
N PRO A 177 14.66 -12.21 -33.35
CA PRO A 177 13.30 -12.66 -33.13
C PRO A 177 13.18 -13.31 -31.74
N PHE A 178 12.05 -13.05 -31.06
CA PHE A 178 11.79 -13.57 -29.73
C PHE A 178 11.98 -15.11 -29.66
N PRO A 179 12.54 -15.65 -28.55
CA PRO A 179 12.73 -17.09 -28.39
C PRO A 179 11.44 -17.89 -28.53
N SER A 180 11.51 -19.10 -29.08
CA SER A 180 10.33 -19.84 -29.57
C SER A 180 9.30 -20.22 -28.51
N GLU A 181 9.66 -20.30 -27.23
CA GLU A 181 8.72 -20.51 -26.13
C GLU A 181 8.34 -19.21 -25.38
N TYR A 182 8.90 -18.06 -25.76
CA TYR A 182 8.67 -16.79 -25.08
C TYR A 182 7.20 -16.38 -25.11
N GLU A 183 6.56 -16.39 -26.28
CA GLU A 183 5.14 -16.06 -26.41
C GLU A 183 4.24 -17.00 -25.59
N ARG A 184 4.60 -18.29 -25.56
CA ARG A 184 3.88 -19.33 -24.79
C ARG A 184 3.95 -19.08 -23.29
N LEU A 185 5.12 -18.67 -22.78
CA LEU A 185 5.35 -18.41 -21.35
C LEU A 185 4.84 -17.01 -20.93
N SER A 186 5.02 -15.99 -21.77
CA SER A 186 4.44 -14.65 -21.61
C SER A 186 2.92 -14.76 -21.48
N LYS A 187 2.27 -15.54 -22.35
CA LYS A 187 0.82 -15.74 -22.28
C LYS A 187 0.35 -16.40 -20.98
N VAL A 188 1.09 -17.35 -20.40
CA VAL A 188 0.71 -17.98 -19.11
C VAL A 188 0.64 -16.95 -17.98
N VAL A 189 1.54 -15.97 -17.96
CA VAL A 189 1.54 -14.91 -16.95
C VAL A 189 0.62 -13.73 -17.31
N GLU A 190 0.31 -13.52 -18.58
CA GLU A 190 -0.73 -12.57 -19.03
C GLU A 190 -2.14 -13.09 -18.68
N ASP A 191 -2.41 -14.38 -18.90
CA ASP A 191 -3.68 -15.05 -18.56
C ASP A 191 -3.86 -15.19 -17.02
N ASN A 192 -2.76 -15.26 -16.24
CA ASN A 192 -2.79 -15.23 -14.78
C ASN A 192 -1.56 -14.55 -14.13
N PRO A 193 -1.59 -13.21 -13.94
CA PRO A 193 -0.47 -12.47 -13.36
C PRO A 193 -0.12 -12.83 -11.91
N GLU A 194 -1.00 -13.56 -11.21
CA GLU A 194 -0.77 -14.01 -9.83
C GLU A 194 -0.05 -15.37 -9.73
N ASP A 195 0.21 -16.07 -10.85
CA ASP A 195 1.06 -17.27 -10.83
C ASP A 195 2.54 -16.92 -10.81
N PHE A 196 3.04 -16.68 -9.59
CA PHE A 196 4.47 -16.51 -9.32
C PHE A 196 5.35 -17.63 -9.90
N ASN A 197 4.87 -18.88 -10.04
CA ASN A 197 5.69 -19.96 -10.60
C ASN A 197 5.83 -19.80 -12.13
N GLY A 198 4.75 -19.44 -12.82
CA GLY A 198 4.77 -19.03 -14.23
C GLY A 198 5.78 -17.92 -14.49
N TRP A 199 5.82 -16.89 -13.62
CA TRP A 199 6.84 -15.85 -13.67
C TRP A 199 8.26 -16.40 -13.44
N VAL A 200 8.48 -17.25 -12.44
CA VAL A 200 9.80 -17.87 -12.20
C VAL A 200 10.28 -18.65 -13.44
N TYR A 201 9.40 -19.42 -14.09
CA TYR A 201 9.73 -20.16 -15.31
C TYR A 201 10.04 -19.23 -16.50
N LEU A 202 9.24 -18.18 -16.72
CA LEU A 202 9.50 -17.19 -17.76
C LEU A 202 10.84 -16.46 -17.56
N LEU A 203 11.11 -16.00 -16.32
CA LEU A 203 12.33 -15.27 -15.99
C LEU A 203 13.58 -16.17 -16.04
N GLN A 204 13.46 -17.45 -15.65
CA GLN A 204 14.51 -18.44 -15.84
C GLN A 204 14.76 -18.73 -17.33
N TYR A 205 13.71 -18.78 -18.15
CA TYR A 205 13.84 -19.03 -19.59
C TYR A 205 14.55 -17.88 -20.31
N VAL A 206 14.17 -16.62 -20.09
CA VAL A 206 14.87 -15.47 -20.71
C VAL A 206 16.30 -15.27 -20.20
N GLU A 207 16.61 -15.71 -18.96
CA GLU A 207 17.98 -15.78 -18.44
C GLU A 207 18.81 -16.88 -19.14
N GLN A 208 18.20 -17.99 -19.58
CA GLN A 208 18.87 -19.08 -20.30
C GLN A 208 19.05 -18.79 -21.79
N GLU A 209 18.05 -18.22 -22.46
CA GLU A 209 18.14 -17.76 -23.86
C GLU A 209 19.05 -16.54 -24.03
N ASN A 210 19.37 -15.84 -22.93
CA ASN A 210 20.21 -14.64 -22.88
C ASN A 210 19.78 -13.55 -23.91
N HIS A 211 18.46 -13.39 -24.08
CA HIS A 211 17.89 -12.48 -25.07
C HIS A 211 17.45 -11.17 -24.41
N LEU A 212 18.30 -10.14 -24.48
CA LEU A 212 18.15 -8.88 -23.73
C LEU A 212 16.75 -8.21 -23.85
N GLY A 213 16.19 -8.08 -25.05
CA GLY A 213 14.85 -7.47 -25.24
C GLY A 213 13.71 -8.26 -24.57
N ALA A 214 13.73 -9.59 -24.68
CA ALA A 214 12.80 -10.50 -24.01
C ALA A 214 12.97 -10.48 -22.49
N ALA A 215 14.21 -10.41 -22.00
CA ALA A 215 14.51 -10.25 -20.58
C ALA A 215 13.94 -8.94 -20.04
N ARG A 216 14.24 -7.79 -20.66
CA ARG A 216 13.71 -6.47 -20.27
C ARG A 216 12.19 -6.50 -20.13
N LYS A 217 11.48 -6.90 -21.21
CA LYS A 217 10.01 -6.98 -21.21
C LYS A 217 9.46 -7.90 -20.10
N ALA A 218 10.07 -9.05 -19.87
CA ALA A 218 9.61 -10.00 -18.84
C ALA A 218 9.87 -9.51 -17.41
N PHE A 219 11.04 -8.93 -17.14
CA PHE A 219 11.39 -8.38 -15.83
C PHE A 219 10.56 -7.14 -15.49
N ASP A 220 10.44 -6.18 -16.42
CA ASP A 220 9.64 -4.97 -16.19
C ASP A 220 8.16 -5.30 -15.96
N ALA A 221 7.58 -6.27 -16.70
CA ALA A 221 6.22 -6.74 -16.44
C ALA A 221 6.07 -7.45 -15.08
N PHE A 222 7.06 -8.26 -14.68
CA PHE A 222 7.08 -8.94 -13.37
C PHE A 222 7.08 -7.94 -12.20
N PHE A 223 7.84 -6.84 -12.29
CA PHE A 223 7.93 -5.85 -11.22
C PHE A 223 6.69 -4.97 -11.06
N LEU A 224 5.76 -4.94 -12.01
CA LEU A 224 4.44 -4.35 -11.82
C LEU A 224 3.58 -5.12 -10.79
N HIS A 225 3.88 -6.42 -10.59
CA HIS A 225 3.16 -7.30 -9.68
C HIS A 225 3.97 -7.68 -8.42
N TYR A 226 5.29 -7.81 -8.56
CA TYR A 226 6.19 -8.28 -7.48
C TYR A 226 7.39 -7.36 -7.22
N PRO A 227 7.20 -6.04 -7.01
CA PRO A 227 8.31 -5.09 -6.83
C PRO A 227 9.22 -5.40 -5.64
N TYR A 228 8.69 -6.03 -4.58
CA TYR A 228 9.44 -6.39 -3.37
C TYR A 228 10.39 -7.60 -3.53
N CYS A 229 10.44 -8.23 -4.71
CA CYS A 229 11.34 -9.35 -5.00
C CYS A 229 12.79 -8.90 -5.32
N TYR A 230 13.48 -8.28 -4.36
CA TYR A 230 14.82 -7.67 -4.53
C TYR A 230 15.87 -8.57 -5.22
N GLY A 231 15.85 -9.89 -4.97
CA GLY A 231 16.75 -10.84 -5.63
C GLY A 231 16.60 -10.90 -7.16
N TYR A 232 15.42 -10.55 -7.69
CA TYR A 232 15.18 -10.43 -9.13
C TYR A 232 15.63 -9.08 -9.69
N TRP A 233 15.51 -7.99 -8.94
CA TRP A 233 16.07 -6.69 -9.35
C TRP A 233 17.59 -6.80 -9.57
N LYS A 234 18.28 -7.47 -8.64
CA LYS A 234 19.71 -7.80 -8.79
C LYS A 234 19.99 -8.66 -10.03
N LYS A 235 19.17 -9.69 -10.29
CA LYS A 235 19.32 -10.53 -11.52
C LYS A 235 19.18 -9.70 -12.79
N TYR A 236 18.22 -8.79 -12.85
CA TYR A 236 18.00 -7.92 -14.01
C TYR A 236 19.21 -7.01 -14.24
N ALA A 237 19.72 -6.36 -13.20
CA ALA A 237 20.93 -5.54 -13.30
C ALA A 237 22.19 -6.36 -13.68
N ASP A 238 22.33 -7.58 -13.17
CA ASP A 238 23.38 -8.52 -13.61
C ASP A 238 23.25 -8.89 -15.10
N ILE A 239 22.03 -9.02 -15.64
CA ILE A 239 21.78 -9.29 -17.07
C ILE A 239 22.16 -8.09 -17.93
N GLU A 240 21.77 -6.87 -17.56
CA GLU A 240 22.19 -5.64 -18.24
C GLU A 240 23.72 -5.49 -18.22
N LYS A 241 24.36 -5.73 -17.07
CA LYS A 241 25.82 -5.70 -16.90
C LYS A 241 26.54 -6.74 -17.77
N LYS A 242 26.03 -7.97 -17.88
CA LYS A 242 26.57 -9.02 -18.77
C LYS A 242 26.56 -8.61 -20.25
N HIS A 243 25.62 -7.76 -20.66
CA HIS A 243 25.52 -7.21 -22.02
C HIS A 243 26.30 -5.90 -22.22
N GLY A 244 27.02 -5.41 -21.19
CA GLY A 244 27.75 -4.14 -21.22
C GLY A 244 26.87 -2.89 -21.06
N CYS A 245 25.57 -3.05 -20.81
CA CYS A 245 24.62 -1.94 -20.66
C CYS A 245 24.66 -1.33 -19.25
N LEU A 246 25.83 -0.81 -18.82
CA LEU A 246 26.07 -0.34 -17.46
C LEU A 246 25.08 0.76 -17.00
N GLN A 247 24.71 1.69 -17.89
CA GLN A 247 23.70 2.72 -17.60
C GLN A 247 22.30 2.13 -17.32
N MET A 248 21.95 1.02 -18.01
CA MET A 248 20.69 0.32 -17.76
C MET A 248 20.75 -0.51 -16.48
N ALA A 249 21.91 -1.09 -16.14
CA ALA A 249 22.10 -1.78 -14.86
C ALA A 249 21.95 -0.81 -13.66
N ASP A 250 22.50 0.40 -13.77
CA ASP A 250 22.30 1.50 -12.82
C ASP A 250 20.82 1.90 -12.69
N GLU A 251 20.13 2.14 -13.81
CA GLU A 251 18.68 2.43 -13.85
C GLU A 251 17.84 1.32 -13.20
N VAL A 252 18.17 0.04 -13.44
CA VAL A 252 17.49 -1.11 -12.83
C VAL A 252 17.71 -1.16 -11.32
N TYR A 253 18.92 -0.86 -10.82
CA TYR A 253 19.14 -0.73 -9.38
C TYR A 253 18.32 0.43 -8.79
N ARG A 254 18.30 1.60 -9.43
CA ARG A 254 17.58 2.78 -8.94
C ARG A 254 16.07 2.56 -8.88
N ARG A 255 15.46 1.99 -9.93
CA ARG A 255 14.03 1.61 -9.91
C ARG A 255 13.74 0.54 -8.86
N GLY A 256 14.65 -0.41 -8.65
CA GLY A 256 14.53 -1.40 -7.57
C GLY A 256 14.57 -0.78 -6.18
N LEU A 257 15.45 0.20 -5.95
CA LEU A 257 15.57 0.91 -4.67
C LEU A 257 14.43 1.89 -4.43
N GLN A 258 13.89 2.53 -5.47
CA GLN A 258 12.65 3.29 -5.43
C GLN A 258 11.44 2.40 -5.05
N ALA A 259 11.45 1.14 -5.50
CA ALA A 259 10.38 0.18 -5.26
C ALA A 259 10.47 -0.56 -3.91
N ILE A 260 11.68 -0.80 -3.37
CA ILE A 260 11.90 -1.38 -2.04
C ILE A 260 13.10 -0.72 -1.31
N PRO A 261 12.96 0.53 -0.83
CA PRO A 261 14.07 1.31 -0.28
C PRO A 261 14.67 0.74 1.01
N LEU A 262 13.93 -0.08 1.77
CA LEU A 262 14.42 -0.73 2.98
C LEU A 262 15.25 -2.01 2.70
N SER A 263 15.51 -2.37 1.43
CA SER A 263 16.27 -3.58 1.09
C SER A 263 17.78 -3.38 1.26
N VAL A 264 18.28 -3.65 2.46
CA VAL A 264 19.72 -3.65 2.82
C VAL A 264 20.58 -4.45 1.83
N ASP A 265 20.11 -5.63 1.39
CA ASP A 265 20.81 -6.44 0.39
C ASP A 265 20.88 -5.76 -0.99
N LEU A 266 19.82 -5.05 -1.42
CA LEU A 266 19.79 -4.37 -2.73
C LEU A 266 20.68 -3.14 -2.73
N TRP A 267 20.68 -2.34 -1.66
CA TRP A 267 21.64 -1.23 -1.48
C TRP A 267 23.08 -1.71 -1.54
N LEU A 268 23.40 -2.81 -0.85
CA LEU A 268 24.74 -3.39 -0.86
C LEU A 268 25.14 -3.92 -2.24
N HIS A 269 24.21 -4.50 -3.00
CA HIS A 269 24.47 -4.86 -4.40
C HIS A 269 24.68 -3.64 -5.31
N TYR A 270 23.91 -2.56 -5.13
CA TYR A 270 24.10 -1.32 -5.88
C TYR A 270 25.45 -0.66 -5.58
N VAL A 271 25.82 -0.52 -4.30
CA VAL A 271 27.11 0.07 -3.90
C VAL A 271 28.29 -0.78 -4.37
N THR A 272 28.20 -2.12 -4.36
CA THR A 272 29.22 -2.98 -4.99
C THR A 272 29.29 -2.76 -6.50
N PHE A 273 28.15 -2.67 -7.20
CA PHE A 273 28.12 -2.34 -8.63
C PHE A 273 28.78 -0.98 -8.92
N LEU A 274 28.51 0.05 -8.11
CA LEU A 274 29.15 1.36 -8.25
C LEU A 274 30.67 1.28 -8.04
N LYS A 275 31.14 0.60 -6.98
CA LYS A 275 32.58 0.40 -6.71
C LYS A 275 33.31 -0.34 -7.84
N GLU A 276 32.63 -1.21 -8.57
CA GLU A 276 33.20 -2.00 -9.67
C GLU A 276 33.11 -1.32 -11.06
N ASN A 277 32.17 -0.40 -11.29
CA ASN A 277 31.78 0.03 -12.64
C ASN A 277 31.69 1.57 -12.84
N GLN A 278 31.96 2.39 -11.82
CA GLN A 278 32.03 3.85 -12.01
C GLN A 278 33.29 4.28 -12.78
N ASP A 279 33.15 5.37 -13.54
CA ASP A 279 34.31 6.11 -14.03
C ASP A 279 35.06 6.75 -12.85
N THR A 280 36.39 6.74 -12.92
CA THR A 280 37.32 7.30 -11.93
C THR A 280 38.15 8.46 -12.49
N SER A 281 37.98 8.81 -13.77
CA SER A 281 38.73 9.86 -14.46
C SER A 281 38.32 11.29 -14.06
N ASP A 282 37.13 11.46 -13.48
CA ASP A 282 36.59 12.75 -13.01
C ASP A 282 36.97 13.10 -11.57
N GLY A 283 37.44 12.13 -10.77
CA GLY A 283 37.72 12.30 -9.34
C GLY A 283 36.48 12.35 -8.43
N GLU A 284 35.27 12.24 -8.97
CA GLU A 284 34.02 12.31 -8.21
C GLU A 284 33.55 10.94 -7.69
N ALA A 285 34.17 9.84 -8.13
CA ALA A 285 33.77 8.47 -7.81
C ALA A 285 33.59 8.22 -6.30
N GLU A 286 34.50 8.73 -5.47
CA GLU A 286 34.36 8.68 -4.01
C GLU A 286 33.09 9.37 -3.52
N ASN A 287 32.76 10.55 -4.03
CA ASN A 287 31.62 11.32 -3.57
C ASN A 287 30.31 10.66 -3.98
N ARG A 288 30.24 10.03 -5.16
CA ARG A 288 29.10 9.22 -5.58
C ARG A 288 28.93 7.96 -4.74
N ILE A 289 30.02 7.27 -4.38
CA ILE A 289 29.96 6.09 -3.50
C ILE A 289 29.54 6.48 -2.08
N ARG A 290 30.04 7.62 -1.55
CA ARG A 290 29.63 8.21 -0.27
C ARG A 290 28.16 8.60 -0.26
N ALA A 291 27.69 9.28 -1.31
CA ALA A 291 26.28 9.61 -1.48
C ALA A 291 25.39 8.36 -1.52
N ALA A 292 25.80 7.30 -2.23
CA ALA A 292 25.07 6.05 -2.26
C ALA A 292 25.02 5.36 -0.88
N TYR A 293 26.10 5.42 -0.09
CA TYR A 293 26.08 4.95 1.30
C TYR A 293 25.16 5.79 2.20
N GLU A 294 25.21 7.13 2.11
CA GLU A 294 24.32 8.00 2.90
C GLU A 294 22.84 7.75 2.59
N HIS A 295 22.46 7.69 1.32
CA HIS A 295 21.09 7.33 0.94
C HIS A 295 20.69 5.93 1.45
N ALA A 296 21.62 4.96 1.43
CA ALA A 296 21.35 3.63 1.97
C ALA A 296 21.10 3.62 3.48
N VAL A 297 21.88 4.36 4.27
CA VAL A 297 21.68 4.41 5.73
C VAL A 297 20.48 5.28 6.13
N LEU A 298 20.13 6.30 5.35
CA LEU A 298 18.88 7.06 5.52
C LEU A 298 17.64 6.21 5.20
N ALA A 299 17.69 5.40 4.14
CA ALA A 299 16.56 4.57 3.70
C ALA A 299 16.40 3.24 4.45
N ALA A 300 17.50 2.62 4.88
CA ALA A 300 17.52 1.25 5.43
C ALA A 300 18.41 1.06 6.67
N GLY A 301 19.16 2.09 7.10
CA GLY A 301 20.08 1.99 8.24
C GLY A 301 19.41 1.85 9.61
N THR A 302 18.09 2.06 9.67
CA THR A 302 17.24 1.87 10.86
C THR A 302 16.61 0.48 10.95
N ASP A 303 16.82 -0.41 9.96
CA ASP A 303 16.45 -1.83 10.11
C ASP A 303 17.35 -2.48 11.17
N PHE A 304 16.75 -3.26 12.07
CA PHE A 304 17.47 -4.01 13.10
C PHE A 304 18.55 -4.96 12.53
N ARG A 305 18.47 -5.35 11.25
CA ARG A 305 19.45 -6.22 10.57
C ARG A 305 20.30 -5.47 9.54
N SER A 306 20.39 -4.14 9.68
CA SER A 306 21.21 -3.25 8.83
C SER A 306 22.71 -3.34 9.10
N ASP A 307 23.17 -4.15 10.07
CA ASP A 307 24.57 -4.21 10.52
C ASP A 307 25.59 -4.31 9.39
N ARG A 308 25.30 -5.15 8.37
CA ARG A 308 26.19 -5.35 7.21
C ARG A 308 26.33 -4.12 6.31
N LEU A 309 25.34 -3.21 6.31
CA LEU A 309 25.43 -1.92 5.61
C LEU A 309 26.43 -1.01 6.32
N TRP A 310 26.20 -0.78 7.62
CA TRP A 310 27.06 0.04 8.48
C TRP A 310 28.51 -0.45 8.48
N GLU A 311 28.74 -1.76 8.63
CA GLU A 311 30.08 -2.35 8.54
C GLU A 311 30.80 -2.04 7.22
N THR A 312 30.13 -2.20 6.07
CA THR A 312 30.77 -1.92 4.78
C THR A 312 31.01 -0.43 4.53
N TYR A 313 30.20 0.46 5.14
CA TYR A 313 30.40 1.91 5.05
C TYR A 313 31.61 2.34 5.91
N VAL A 314 31.67 1.89 7.17
CA VAL A 314 32.82 2.07 8.07
C VAL A 314 34.11 1.59 7.43
N ASN A 315 34.12 0.36 6.90
CA ASN A 315 35.31 -0.21 6.27
C ASN A 315 35.74 0.64 5.06
N TRP A 316 34.80 1.13 4.27
CA TRP A 316 35.11 1.92 3.08
C TRP A 316 35.66 3.32 3.40
N GLU A 317 35.11 4.06 4.37
CA GLU A 317 35.71 5.33 4.78
C GLU A 317 37.05 5.14 5.50
N THR A 318 37.28 3.97 6.11
CA THR A 318 38.58 3.55 6.63
C THR A 318 39.59 3.29 5.50
N GLU A 319 39.18 2.62 4.41
CA GLU A 319 39.99 2.41 3.20
C GLU A 319 40.34 3.74 2.50
N VAL A 320 39.42 4.71 2.50
CA VAL A 320 39.64 6.08 2.00
C VAL A 320 40.46 6.94 2.99
N GLY A 321 40.63 6.50 4.24
CA GLY A 321 41.41 7.19 5.28
C GLY A 321 40.70 8.38 5.95
N LYS A 322 39.38 8.54 5.75
CA LYS A 322 38.59 9.64 6.33
C LYS A 322 38.11 9.29 7.74
N LEU A 323 39.06 9.20 8.66
CA LEU A 323 38.83 8.73 10.03
C LEU A 323 37.79 9.55 10.83
N GLY A 324 37.62 10.85 10.53
CA GLY A 324 36.53 11.66 11.09
C GLY A 324 35.14 11.20 10.63
N ASN A 325 34.98 10.85 9.35
CA ASN A 325 33.74 10.27 8.83
C ASN A 325 33.45 8.91 9.49
N VAL A 326 34.50 8.09 9.71
CA VAL A 326 34.36 6.82 10.43
C VAL A 326 33.80 7.02 11.85
N THR A 327 34.26 8.03 12.59
CA THR A 327 33.69 8.39 13.91
C THR A 327 32.23 8.84 13.80
N ALA A 328 31.90 9.72 12.85
CA ALA A 328 30.52 10.18 12.64
C ALA A 328 29.56 9.04 12.24
N ILE A 329 30.04 8.03 11.50
CA ILE A 329 29.27 6.82 11.20
C ILE A 329 29.06 5.97 12.46
N TYR A 330 30.09 5.84 13.31
CA TYR A 330 29.95 5.16 14.61
C TYR A 330 28.96 5.87 15.54
N ASP A 331 29.06 7.18 15.70
CA ASP A 331 28.15 7.95 16.56
C ASP A 331 26.68 7.81 16.14
N ARG A 332 26.40 7.63 14.84
CA ARG A 332 25.07 7.32 14.30
C ARG A 332 24.64 5.89 14.63
N VAL A 333 25.42 4.86 14.27
CA VAL A 333 25.00 3.46 14.47
C VAL A 333 24.94 3.06 15.95
N LEU A 334 25.75 3.66 16.82
CA LEU A 334 25.73 3.41 18.27
C LEU A 334 24.42 3.89 18.94
N ALA A 335 23.67 4.79 18.33
CA ALA A 335 22.35 5.22 18.78
C ALA A 335 21.18 4.42 18.16
N ILE A 336 21.44 3.52 17.21
CA ILE A 336 20.40 2.76 16.47
C ILE A 336 20.31 1.31 16.99
N PRO A 337 19.12 0.81 17.36
CA PRO A 337 18.95 -0.59 17.74
C PRO A 337 19.19 -1.54 16.55
N THR A 338 20.31 -2.27 16.59
CA THR A 338 20.65 -3.32 15.60
C THR A 338 20.97 -4.67 16.27
N GLN A 339 21.05 -5.74 15.49
CA GLN A 339 21.30 -7.09 15.97
C GLN A 339 22.73 -7.25 16.52
N LEU A 340 23.71 -6.53 15.96
CA LEU A 340 25.14 -6.61 16.33
C LEU A 340 25.67 -5.32 16.97
N TYR A 341 24.81 -4.51 17.60
CA TYR A 341 25.15 -3.26 18.31
C TYR A 341 26.44 -3.34 19.18
N SER A 342 26.64 -4.45 19.90
CA SER A 342 27.82 -4.71 20.73
C SER A 342 29.11 -4.96 19.93
N GLN A 343 29.01 -5.46 18.70
CA GLN A 343 30.16 -5.59 17.79
C GLN A 343 30.54 -4.24 17.18
N HIS A 344 29.57 -3.39 16.83
CA HIS A 344 29.85 -2.02 16.36
C HIS A 344 30.58 -1.23 17.45
N PHE A 345 30.15 -1.35 18.70
CA PHE A 345 30.79 -0.68 19.83
C PHE A 345 32.18 -1.24 20.18
N GLN A 346 32.40 -2.55 20.01
CA GLN A 346 33.75 -3.12 20.14
C GLN A 346 34.69 -2.60 19.04
N ARG A 347 34.23 -2.54 17.78
CA ARG A 347 35.03 -1.98 16.67
C ARG A 347 35.25 -0.46 16.81
N PHE A 348 34.31 0.27 17.39
CA PHE A 348 34.51 1.69 17.77
C PHE A 348 35.65 1.85 18.79
N LYS A 349 35.68 1.02 19.84
CA LYS A 349 36.78 1.01 20.81
C LYS A 349 38.12 0.70 20.14
N GLU A 350 38.15 -0.23 19.19
CA GLU A 350 39.34 -0.53 18.39
C GLU A 350 39.75 0.63 17.45
N HIS A 351 38.81 1.33 16.82
CA HIS A 351 39.07 2.54 16.03
C HIS A 351 39.72 3.64 16.87
N VAL A 352 39.15 3.94 18.05
CA VAL A 352 39.68 4.95 18.98
C VAL A 352 41.07 4.57 19.51
N GLN A 353 41.30 3.29 19.84
CA GLN A 353 42.57 2.79 20.39
C GLN A 353 43.69 2.64 19.34
N ASN A 354 43.36 2.43 18.06
CA ASN A 354 44.36 2.32 17.00
C ASN A 354 44.75 3.68 16.39
N ASN A 355 43.89 4.70 16.48
CA ASN A 355 44.10 6.01 15.84
C ASN A 355 44.47 7.13 16.84
N ASN A 356 44.91 8.29 16.31
CA ASN A 356 45.15 9.50 17.10
C ASN A 356 43.87 10.37 17.11
N PRO A 357 43.40 10.84 18.29
CA PRO A 357 42.22 11.72 18.40
C PRO A 357 42.21 12.92 17.45
N LYS A 358 43.36 13.51 17.11
CA LYS A 358 43.50 14.63 16.15
C LYS A 358 43.08 14.30 14.70
N HIS A 359 42.86 13.03 14.36
CA HIS A 359 42.48 12.62 13.01
C HIS A 359 41.04 12.10 12.92
N PHE A 360 40.39 11.81 14.06
CA PHE A 360 39.07 11.19 14.10
C PHE A 360 38.02 11.99 14.88
N LEU A 361 38.41 13.02 15.63
CA LEU A 361 37.51 13.99 16.26
C LEU A 361 37.39 15.26 15.39
N SER A 362 36.32 16.03 15.59
CA SER A 362 36.24 17.40 15.05
C SER A 362 37.22 18.33 15.79
N GLU A 363 37.65 19.43 15.16
CA GLU A 363 38.52 20.42 15.82
C GLU A 363 37.85 21.00 17.09
N THR A 364 36.55 21.25 17.02
CA THR A 364 35.74 21.74 18.15
C THR A 364 35.71 20.76 19.32
N GLU A 365 35.41 19.48 19.06
CA GLU A 365 35.36 18.42 20.07
C GLU A 365 36.74 18.13 20.66
N PHE A 366 37.79 18.12 19.83
CA PHE A 366 39.18 17.96 20.27
C PHE A 366 39.58 19.06 21.25
N VAL A 367 39.24 20.33 20.96
CA VAL A 367 39.52 21.47 21.83
C VAL A 367 38.70 21.41 23.12
N GLN A 368 37.40 21.07 23.04
CA GLN A 368 36.54 20.91 24.22
C GLN A 368 37.08 19.84 25.18
N LEU A 369 37.35 18.62 24.68
CA LEU A 369 37.89 17.52 25.50
C LEU A 369 39.26 17.84 26.10
N ARG A 370 40.14 18.53 25.36
CA ARG A 370 41.43 19.02 25.89
C ARG A 370 41.23 20.01 27.04
N THR A 371 40.27 20.93 26.94
CA THR A 371 39.94 21.89 28.00
C THR A 371 39.31 21.21 29.23
N GLU A 372 38.41 20.25 29.03
CA GLU A 372 37.81 19.46 30.12
C GLU A 372 38.85 18.66 30.90
N LEU A 373 39.74 17.94 30.21
CA LEU A 373 40.80 17.16 30.83
C LEU A 373 41.80 18.05 31.59
N ALA A 374 42.12 19.23 31.06
CA ALA A 374 42.93 20.22 31.77
C ALA A 374 42.23 20.67 33.07
N ALA A 375 40.94 21.02 33.02
CA ALA A 375 40.17 21.44 34.19
C ALA A 375 40.05 20.32 35.25
N ALA A 376 39.84 19.06 34.82
CA ALA A 376 39.80 17.91 35.70
C ALA A 376 41.15 17.65 36.42
N SER A 377 42.28 17.85 35.73
CA SER A 377 43.61 17.69 36.34
C SER A 377 43.87 18.68 37.49
N VAL A 378 43.34 19.90 37.36
CA VAL A 378 43.41 20.96 38.39
C VAL A 378 42.49 20.64 39.57
N GLN A 379 41.30 20.08 39.33
CA GLN A 379 40.37 19.68 40.40
C GLN A 379 40.87 18.50 41.23
N ASN A 380 41.54 17.53 40.59
CA ASN A 380 42.09 16.35 41.27
C ASN A 380 43.40 16.62 42.03
N GLY A 381 43.97 17.83 41.92
CA GLY A 381 45.17 18.24 42.67
C GLY A 381 46.50 17.67 42.14
N GLU A 382 46.50 17.08 40.94
CA GLU A 382 47.70 16.55 40.27
C GLU A 382 48.33 17.56 39.28
N GLY A 383 47.62 18.63 38.94
CA GLY A 383 48.11 19.71 38.07
C GLY A 383 48.63 20.95 38.83
N GLU A 384 49.66 21.59 38.27
CA GLU A 384 49.93 23.01 38.55
C GLU A 384 48.79 23.87 37.98
N ALA A 385 48.61 25.09 38.50
CA ALA A 385 47.63 26.04 37.96
C ALA A 385 47.90 26.29 36.46
N PRO A 386 46.86 26.49 35.61
CA PRO A 386 47.00 26.52 34.17
C PRO A 386 47.98 27.62 33.72
N SER A 387 49.18 27.19 33.35
CA SER A 387 50.22 28.04 32.79
C SER A 387 49.92 28.38 31.33
N GLU A 388 50.53 29.46 30.84
CA GLU A 388 50.41 29.94 29.45
C GLU A 388 51.09 29.01 28.41
N GLU A 389 51.35 27.74 28.76
CA GLU A 389 51.98 26.71 27.93
C GLU A 389 50.98 25.71 27.31
N LEU A 390 49.68 25.79 27.60
CA LEU A 390 48.66 25.09 26.82
C LEU A 390 48.50 25.81 25.47
N PRO A 391 48.91 25.21 24.34
CA PRO A 391 48.97 25.93 23.08
C PRO A 391 47.57 26.15 22.48
N PRO A 392 47.39 27.17 21.60
CA PRO A 392 46.06 27.53 21.08
C PRO A 392 45.38 26.41 20.29
N GLY A 393 44.44 25.72 20.93
CA GLY A 393 43.56 24.73 20.32
C GLY A 393 44.24 23.42 19.90
N THR A 394 44.99 23.44 18.80
CA THR A 394 45.33 22.24 18.01
C THR A 394 46.80 21.83 18.04
N GLU A 395 47.72 22.64 18.58
CA GLU A 395 49.15 22.29 18.57
C GLU A 395 49.48 21.09 19.49
N ASP A 396 50.70 20.58 19.36
CA ASP A 396 51.22 19.46 20.14
C ASP A 396 51.90 19.96 21.42
N LEU A 397 51.57 19.39 22.59
CA LEU A 397 52.29 19.69 23.84
C LEU A 397 53.79 19.43 23.64
N PRO A 398 54.72 20.29 24.10
CA PRO A 398 56.14 20.16 23.74
C PRO A 398 56.79 18.86 24.26
N ASP A 399 56.38 18.39 25.44
CA ASP A 399 56.87 17.17 26.08
C ASP A 399 56.23 15.89 25.47
N PRO A 400 57.04 14.97 24.88
CA PRO A 400 56.54 13.70 24.34
C PRO A 400 55.80 12.81 25.34
N ALA A 401 56.15 12.84 26.64
CA ALA A 401 55.49 12.02 27.66
C ALA A 401 54.10 12.57 27.99
N LYS A 402 53.97 13.91 28.11
CA LYS A 402 52.67 14.58 28.27
C LYS A 402 51.76 14.37 27.05
N ARG A 403 52.30 14.34 25.82
CA ARG A 403 51.50 13.99 24.62
C ARG A 403 50.89 12.60 24.68
N VAL A 404 51.65 11.58 25.11
CA VAL A 404 51.14 10.20 25.17
C VAL A 404 50.05 10.07 26.24
N THR A 405 50.21 10.72 27.39
CA THR A 405 49.19 10.73 28.46
C THR A 405 47.96 11.55 28.08
N GLU A 406 48.10 12.67 27.38
CA GLU A 406 46.98 13.42 26.79
C GLU A 406 46.18 12.55 25.81
N ILE A 407 46.85 11.92 24.84
CA ILE A 407 46.21 11.07 23.83
C ILE A 407 45.41 9.93 24.46
N GLU A 408 45.97 9.25 25.47
CA GLU A 408 45.28 8.13 26.12
C GLU A 408 44.12 8.58 27.03
N ASN A 409 44.26 9.72 27.72
CA ASN A 409 43.17 10.32 28.47
C ASN A 409 42.02 10.75 27.55
N MET A 410 42.32 11.33 26.37
CA MET A 410 41.30 11.66 25.37
C MET A 410 40.61 10.43 24.82
N ARG A 411 41.34 9.35 24.50
CA ARG A 411 40.77 8.06 24.08
C ARG A 411 39.83 7.48 25.13
N HIS A 412 40.24 7.48 26.40
CA HIS A 412 39.40 7.02 27.50
C HIS A 412 38.11 7.86 27.58
N LYS A 413 38.21 9.19 27.52
CA LYS A 413 37.04 10.08 27.62
C LYS A 413 36.08 9.94 26.43
N VAL A 414 36.59 9.78 25.21
CA VAL A 414 35.77 9.48 24.01
C VAL A 414 35.01 8.17 24.19
N ILE A 415 35.68 7.12 24.68
CA ILE A 415 35.04 5.81 24.93
C ILE A 415 34.00 5.91 26.05
N GLU A 416 34.27 6.66 27.12
CA GLU A 416 33.35 6.91 28.23
C GLU A 416 32.05 7.59 27.75
N THR A 417 32.14 8.70 27.01
CA THR A 417 30.96 9.41 26.50
C THR A 417 30.11 8.53 25.57
N ARG A 418 30.73 7.75 24.67
CA ARG A 418 29.98 6.83 23.78
C ARG A 418 29.49 5.55 24.49
N GLN A 419 30.05 5.19 25.65
CA GLN A 419 29.55 4.08 26.48
C GLN A 419 28.16 4.39 27.03
N GLU A 420 27.83 5.65 27.34
CA GLU A 420 26.49 6.03 27.80
C GLU A 420 25.43 5.86 26.70
N VAL A 421 25.74 6.32 25.47
CA VAL A 421 24.89 6.12 24.28
C VAL A 421 24.69 4.63 23.98
N PHE A 422 25.78 3.85 24.01
CA PHE A 422 25.70 2.39 23.87
C PHE A 422 24.82 1.75 24.94
N ASN A 423 24.96 2.13 26.21
CA ASN A 423 24.16 1.59 27.32
C ASN A 423 22.66 1.88 27.10
N HIS A 424 22.31 3.08 26.63
CA HIS A 424 20.92 3.41 26.30
C HIS A 424 20.39 2.53 25.15
N ASN A 425 21.16 2.41 24.06
CA ASN A 425 20.80 1.58 22.91
C ASN A 425 20.66 0.08 23.30
N GLU A 426 21.52 -0.45 24.18
CA GLU A 426 21.40 -1.81 24.71
C GLU A 426 20.05 -2.07 25.39
N HIS A 427 19.50 -1.08 26.12
CA HIS A 427 18.17 -1.17 26.70
C HIS A 427 17.07 -1.13 25.62
N GLU A 428 17.20 -0.29 24.59
CA GLU A 428 16.25 -0.22 23.48
C GLU A 428 16.27 -1.46 22.56
N VAL A 429 17.42 -2.11 22.40
CA VAL A 429 17.57 -3.43 21.78
C VAL A 429 16.92 -4.51 22.64
N SER A 430 17.19 -4.52 23.96
CA SER A 430 16.67 -5.52 24.90
C SER A 430 15.13 -5.56 24.91
N LYS A 431 14.46 -4.40 24.89
CA LYS A 431 13.00 -4.27 24.74
C LYS A 431 12.42 -4.97 23.50
N ARG A 432 13.21 -5.08 22.42
CA ARG A 432 12.75 -5.46 21.07
C ARG A 432 13.28 -6.82 20.60
N TRP A 433 14.31 -7.34 21.26
CA TRP A 433 15.02 -8.56 20.87
C TRP A 433 14.07 -9.74 20.60
N ALA A 434 13.10 -9.98 21.48
CA ALA A 434 12.15 -11.09 21.34
C ALA A 434 11.30 -10.97 20.05
N PHE A 435 10.85 -9.77 19.70
CA PHE A 435 10.07 -9.53 18.48
C PHE A 435 10.93 -9.67 17.21
N GLU A 436 12.12 -9.09 17.21
CA GLU A 436 13.05 -9.18 16.08
C GLU A 436 13.58 -10.61 15.89
N GLU A 437 13.80 -11.37 16.97
CA GLU A 437 14.12 -12.79 16.89
C GLU A 437 12.92 -13.60 16.34
N GLY A 438 11.68 -13.22 16.68
CA GLY A 438 10.47 -13.84 16.15
C GLY A 438 10.28 -13.71 14.64
N ILE A 439 10.85 -12.67 14.00
CA ILE A 439 10.78 -12.45 12.54
C ILE A 439 11.73 -13.41 11.81
N LYS A 440 11.26 -14.63 11.52
CA LYS A 440 12.03 -15.66 10.79
C LYS A 440 12.13 -15.39 9.28
N ARG A 441 11.21 -14.62 8.69
CA ARG A 441 11.27 -14.19 7.28
C ARG A 441 11.02 -12.67 7.14
N PRO A 442 12.08 -11.83 7.07
CA PRO A 442 11.94 -10.37 6.93
C PRO A 442 11.66 -9.91 5.50
N TYR A 443 11.88 -10.77 4.50
CA TYR A 443 11.72 -10.45 3.08
C TYR A 443 10.39 -10.94 2.50
N PHE A 444 9.95 -10.31 1.42
CA PHE A 444 8.75 -10.71 0.67
C PHE A 444 8.91 -12.10 0.03
N HIS A 445 7.90 -12.96 0.20
CA HIS A 445 7.74 -14.19 -0.60
C HIS A 445 6.26 -14.59 -0.61
N VAL A 446 5.73 -14.93 -1.79
CA VAL A 446 4.32 -15.34 -2.00
C VAL A 446 3.81 -16.51 -1.15
N LYS A 447 4.69 -17.35 -0.59
CA LYS A 447 4.26 -18.39 0.38
C LYS A 447 3.73 -17.72 1.64
N ALA A 448 2.55 -18.14 2.10
CA ALA A 448 1.97 -17.64 3.34
C ALA A 448 2.94 -17.73 4.53
N LEU A 449 2.95 -16.70 5.37
CA LEU A 449 3.56 -16.70 6.69
C LEU A 449 2.74 -17.56 7.66
N GLU A 450 3.42 -18.07 8.68
CA GLU A 450 2.82 -18.79 9.79
C GLU A 450 2.01 -17.85 10.69
N LYS A 451 0.94 -18.35 11.31
CA LYS A 451 0.10 -17.55 12.23
C LYS A 451 0.89 -16.97 13.42
N THR A 452 1.92 -17.66 13.87
CA THR A 452 2.88 -17.23 14.89
C THR A 452 3.62 -15.96 14.46
N GLN A 453 4.19 -15.95 13.25
CA GLN A 453 4.91 -14.79 12.70
C GLN A 453 3.97 -13.60 12.45
N LEU A 454 2.73 -13.86 12.00
CA LEU A 454 1.69 -12.82 11.89
C LEU A 454 1.28 -12.25 13.25
N SER A 455 1.31 -13.04 14.32
CA SER A 455 1.05 -12.56 15.69
C SER A 455 2.19 -11.69 16.20
N ASN A 456 3.43 -12.17 16.06
CA ASN A 456 4.64 -11.40 16.38
C ASN A 456 4.68 -10.04 15.67
N TRP A 457 4.31 -9.97 14.39
CA TRP A 457 4.20 -8.69 13.67
C TRP A 457 3.09 -7.77 14.21
N ARG A 458 1.92 -8.29 14.60
CA ARG A 458 0.87 -7.48 15.24
C ARG A 458 1.36 -6.95 16.58
N GLU A 459 1.83 -7.83 17.46
CA GLU A 459 2.28 -7.55 18.82
C GLU A 459 3.45 -6.56 18.84
N TYR A 460 4.41 -6.65 17.91
CA TYR A 460 5.51 -5.69 17.79
C TYR A 460 5.03 -4.33 17.26
N LEU A 461 4.10 -4.30 16.30
CA LEU A 461 3.49 -3.05 15.85
C LEU A 461 2.66 -2.38 16.96
N ASP A 462 1.92 -3.14 17.77
CA ASP A 462 1.21 -2.63 18.94
C ASP A 462 2.20 -2.07 19.98
N PHE A 463 3.32 -2.76 20.24
CA PHE A 463 4.38 -2.26 21.13
C PHE A 463 4.98 -0.92 20.69
N GLU A 464 5.38 -0.76 19.42
CA GLU A 464 5.93 0.53 18.95
C GLU A 464 4.84 1.60 18.83
N LEU A 465 3.56 1.25 18.55
CA LEU A 465 2.44 2.19 18.57
C LEU A 465 2.18 2.79 19.97
N GLU A 466 2.50 2.05 21.03
CA GLU A 466 2.37 2.50 22.42
C GLU A 466 3.64 3.18 22.98
N ASN A 467 4.83 2.84 22.47
CA ASN A 467 6.12 3.18 23.10
C ASN A 467 7.19 3.81 22.17
N GLY A 468 6.96 3.83 20.86
CA GLY A 468 7.93 4.26 19.84
C GLY A 468 7.73 5.71 19.38
N THR A 469 8.70 6.24 18.62
CA THR A 469 8.54 7.54 17.93
C THR A 469 7.74 7.36 16.63
N PRO A 470 7.10 8.40 16.09
CA PRO A 470 6.28 8.27 14.88
C PRO A 470 7.04 7.72 13.67
N GLU A 471 8.30 8.13 13.52
CA GLU A 471 9.21 7.70 12.45
C GLU A 471 9.55 6.23 12.60
N ARG A 472 9.78 5.77 13.83
CA ARG A 472 10.06 4.36 14.14
C ARG A 472 8.86 3.47 13.88
N VAL A 473 7.64 3.94 14.17
CA VAL A 473 6.40 3.25 13.83
C VAL A 473 6.23 3.14 12.31
N VAL A 474 6.47 4.22 11.55
CA VAL A 474 6.44 4.22 10.08
C VAL A 474 7.45 3.22 9.50
N VAL A 475 8.70 3.24 9.96
CA VAL A 475 9.73 2.28 9.53
C VAL A 475 9.32 0.85 9.85
N LEU A 476 8.77 0.56 11.04
CA LEU A 476 8.30 -0.80 11.35
C LEU A 476 7.12 -1.23 10.48
N PHE A 477 6.19 -0.33 10.15
CA PHE A 477 5.11 -0.64 9.20
C PHE A 477 5.65 -0.97 7.81
N GLU A 478 6.54 -0.18 7.22
CA GLU A 478 7.12 -0.48 5.90
C GLU A 478 7.91 -1.80 5.90
N ARG A 479 8.70 -2.09 6.96
CA ARG A 479 9.35 -3.41 7.17
C ARG A 479 8.33 -4.55 7.25
N CYS A 480 7.26 -4.37 8.02
CA CYS A 480 6.18 -5.34 8.15
C CYS A 480 5.49 -5.60 6.80
N LEU A 481 5.22 -4.55 6.03
CA LEU A 481 4.53 -4.63 4.75
C LEU A 481 5.39 -5.27 3.66
N ILE A 482 6.73 -5.21 3.74
CA ILE A 482 7.60 -6.02 2.88
C ILE A 482 7.37 -7.51 3.13
N ALA A 483 7.45 -7.97 4.38
CA ALA A 483 7.24 -9.39 4.72
C ALA A 483 5.78 -9.84 4.51
N CYS A 484 4.82 -8.94 4.74
CA CYS A 484 3.38 -9.22 4.87
C CYS A 484 2.52 -8.58 3.77
N ALA A 485 3.06 -8.21 2.61
CA ALA A 485 2.34 -7.48 1.55
C ALA A 485 1.00 -8.13 1.12
N LEU A 486 0.86 -9.45 1.23
CA LEU A 486 -0.35 -10.20 0.86
C LEU A 486 -1.45 -10.22 1.94
N TYR A 487 -1.26 -9.50 3.06
CA TYR A 487 -2.15 -9.51 4.23
C TYR A 487 -2.82 -8.13 4.42
N GLU A 488 -4.08 -8.02 4.01
CA GLU A 488 -4.83 -6.75 4.05
C GLU A 488 -4.97 -6.14 5.46
N GLU A 489 -4.86 -6.96 6.53
CA GLU A 489 -4.92 -6.49 7.92
C GLU A 489 -3.85 -5.44 8.28
N PHE A 490 -2.61 -5.61 7.78
CA PHE A 490 -1.51 -4.69 8.10
C PHE A 490 -1.59 -3.38 7.33
N TRP A 491 -1.97 -3.43 6.04
CA TRP A 491 -2.23 -2.23 5.23
C TRP A 491 -3.37 -1.39 5.83
N ILE A 492 -4.45 -2.03 6.29
CA ILE A 492 -5.57 -1.35 6.95
C ILE A 492 -5.15 -0.77 8.32
N LYS A 493 -4.30 -1.45 9.08
CA LYS A 493 -3.74 -0.93 10.35
C LYS A 493 -2.85 0.29 10.10
N TYR A 494 -1.99 0.24 9.08
CA TYR A 494 -1.10 1.34 8.69
C TYR A 494 -1.86 2.56 8.16
N ALA A 495 -2.83 2.35 7.26
CA ALA A 495 -3.68 3.44 6.75
C ALA A 495 -4.39 4.21 7.87
N LYS A 496 -4.91 3.50 8.88
CA LYS A 496 -5.52 4.12 10.08
C LYS A 496 -4.54 4.87 10.96
N TYR A 497 -3.30 4.41 11.06
CA TYR A 497 -2.26 5.13 11.79
C TYR A 497 -1.89 6.44 11.06
N ILE A 498 -1.68 6.38 9.74
CA ILE A 498 -1.33 7.55 8.92
C ILE A 498 -2.50 8.55 8.79
N GLU A 499 -3.75 8.13 9.03
CA GLU A 499 -4.95 9.00 8.96
C GLU A 499 -4.90 10.20 9.92
N SER A 500 -4.18 10.12 11.06
CA SER A 500 -3.94 11.25 11.96
C SER A 500 -2.78 12.17 11.57
N TYR A 501 -1.98 11.81 10.55
CA TYR A 501 -0.77 12.55 10.14
C TYR A 501 -0.84 13.10 8.71
N SER A 502 -1.30 12.32 7.73
CA SER A 502 -1.31 12.74 6.32
C SER A 502 -2.37 12.04 5.49
N ILE A 503 -3.32 12.83 4.95
CA ILE A 503 -4.36 12.36 4.03
C ILE A 503 -3.74 11.79 2.74
N GLU A 504 -2.68 12.42 2.21
CA GLU A 504 -2.00 11.90 1.02
C GLU A 504 -1.17 10.64 1.34
N GLY A 505 -0.63 10.52 2.57
CA GLY A 505 -0.04 9.29 3.06
C GLY A 505 -1.04 8.12 3.06
N VAL A 506 -2.27 8.33 3.55
CA VAL A 506 -3.35 7.32 3.50
C VAL A 506 -3.69 6.94 2.06
N ARG A 507 -3.79 7.92 1.16
CA ARG A 507 -4.02 7.69 -0.28
C ARG A 507 -2.91 6.86 -0.91
N HIS A 508 -1.65 7.18 -0.62
CA HIS A 508 -0.49 6.42 -1.09
C HIS A 508 -0.53 4.97 -0.58
N VAL A 509 -0.78 4.77 0.72
CA VAL A 509 -0.86 3.44 1.35
C VAL A 509 -1.98 2.60 0.73
N TYR A 510 -3.19 3.14 0.56
CA TYR A 510 -4.28 2.42 -0.10
C TYR A 510 -3.96 2.11 -1.57
N LYS A 511 -3.42 3.07 -2.33
CA LYS A 511 -3.07 2.87 -3.74
C LYS A 511 -2.01 1.77 -3.91
N LYS A 512 -0.90 1.87 -3.16
CA LYS A 512 0.18 0.87 -3.08
C LYS A 512 -0.35 -0.53 -2.73
N ALA A 513 -1.25 -0.63 -1.75
CA ALA A 513 -1.90 -1.89 -1.41
C ALA A 513 -2.80 -2.43 -2.54
N CYS A 514 -3.70 -1.59 -3.07
CA CYS A 514 -4.78 -1.99 -3.97
C CYS A 514 -4.36 -2.19 -5.42
N THR A 515 -3.42 -1.41 -5.96
CA THR A 515 -3.02 -1.48 -7.39
C THR A 515 -1.85 -2.42 -7.64
N ILE A 516 -1.06 -2.79 -6.61
CA ILE A 516 0.11 -3.67 -6.73
C ILE A 516 -0.15 -5.01 -6.04
N HIS A 517 -0.29 -4.99 -4.71
CA HIS A 517 -0.18 -6.22 -3.91
C HIS A 517 -1.49 -6.98 -3.71
N LEU A 518 -2.63 -6.29 -3.71
CA LEU A 518 -3.95 -6.82 -3.33
C LEU A 518 -5.08 -6.47 -4.34
N PRO A 519 -4.89 -6.60 -5.67
CA PRO A 519 -5.87 -6.16 -6.67
C PRO A 519 -7.24 -6.87 -6.58
N LYS A 520 -7.27 -8.10 -6.07
CA LYS A 520 -8.50 -8.91 -5.93
C LYS A 520 -9.09 -8.96 -4.52
N LYS A 521 -8.64 -8.10 -3.59
CA LYS A 521 -9.14 -8.07 -2.19
C LYS A 521 -10.23 -7.01 -1.99
N PRO A 522 -11.52 -7.39 -1.90
CA PRO A 522 -12.59 -6.39 -1.89
C PRO A 522 -12.63 -5.54 -0.61
N THR A 523 -12.18 -6.04 0.55
CA THR A 523 -12.27 -5.30 1.82
C THR A 523 -11.48 -3.99 1.78
N ILE A 524 -10.21 -4.06 1.39
CA ILE A 524 -9.33 -2.89 1.37
C ILE A 524 -9.71 -1.90 0.26
N HIS A 525 -10.13 -2.37 -0.92
CA HIS A 525 -10.67 -1.50 -1.98
C HIS A 525 -11.97 -0.80 -1.56
N LEU A 526 -12.86 -1.48 -0.81
CA LEU A 526 -14.08 -0.87 -0.25
C LEU A 526 -13.80 0.13 0.88
N LEU A 527 -12.64 0.05 1.53
CA LEU A 527 -12.16 1.04 2.50
C LEU A 527 -11.53 2.24 1.77
N TRP A 528 -10.67 2.01 0.77
CA TRP A 528 -10.10 3.08 -0.06
C TRP A 528 -11.19 3.91 -0.75
N ALA A 529 -12.19 3.27 -1.37
CA ALA A 529 -13.31 4.00 -1.99
C ALA A 529 -14.22 4.72 -0.97
N ALA A 530 -14.26 4.28 0.30
CA ALA A 530 -14.95 5.03 1.37
C ALA A 530 -14.13 6.24 1.82
N PHE A 531 -12.81 6.08 1.91
CA PHE A 531 -11.87 7.16 2.21
C PHE A 531 -11.92 8.25 1.14
N GLU A 532 -11.80 7.92 -0.16
CA GLU A 532 -11.90 8.93 -1.22
C GLU A 532 -13.28 9.60 -1.27
N GLU A 533 -14.37 8.87 -0.99
CA GLU A 533 -15.70 9.46 -0.83
C GLU A 533 -15.76 10.45 0.36
N GLN A 534 -15.10 10.14 1.48
CA GLN A 534 -15.00 11.00 2.66
C GLN A 534 -14.12 12.24 2.41
N GLN A 535 -13.08 12.14 1.58
CA GLN A 535 -12.27 13.27 1.13
C GLN A 535 -12.91 14.09 -0.02
N GLY A 536 -14.09 13.68 -0.52
CA GLY A 536 -14.80 14.35 -1.62
C GLY A 536 -14.36 13.96 -3.04
N ASN A 537 -13.40 13.04 -3.17
CA ASN A 537 -12.90 12.50 -4.45
C ASN A 537 -13.84 11.45 -5.04
N ILE A 538 -15.08 11.85 -5.32
CA ILE A 538 -16.18 10.93 -5.69
C ILE A 538 -15.87 10.16 -7.00
N GLU A 539 -15.17 10.77 -7.95
CA GLU A 539 -14.83 10.12 -9.22
C GLU A 539 -13.73 9.05 -9.06
N GLU A 540 -12.76 9.24 -8.17
CA GLU A 540 -11.79 8.20 -7.81
C GLU A 540 -12.50 7.05 -7.09
N ALA A 541 -13.42 7.35 -6.18
CA ALA A 541 -14.27 6.33 -5.54
C ALA A 541 -15.12 5.53 -6.56
N ARG A 542 -15.59 6.14 -7.66
CA ARG A 542 -16.20 5.42 -8.80
C ARG A 542 -15.19 4.53 -9.51
N GLY A 543 -14.01 5.06 -9.82
CA GLY A 543 -12.91 4.36 -10.48
C GLY A 543 -12.52 3.08 -9.75
N ILE A 544 -12.20 3.20 -8.45
CA ILE A 544 -11.83 2.08 -7.56
C ILE A 544 -12.91 0.99 -7.53
N LEU A 545 -14.18 1.38 -7.36
CA LEU A 545 -15.27 0.39 -7.28
C LEU A 545 -15.58 -0.27 -8.62
N LYS A 546 -15.33 0.43 -9.74
CA LYS A 546 -15.47 -0.12 -11.10
C LYS A 546 -14.33 -1.11 -11.39
N SER A 547 -13.08 -0.74 -11.15
CA SER A 547 -11.93 -1.61 -11.40
C SER A 547 -11.93 -2.86 -10.51
N LEU A 548 -12.38 -2.74 -9.25
CA LEU A 548 -12.62 -3.89 -8.38
C LEU A 548 -13.70 -4.84 -8.92
N GLU A 549 -14.78 -4.31 -9.51
CA GLU A 549 -15.83 -5.15 -10.10
C GLU A 549 -15.38 -5.84 -11.40
N GLU A 550 -14.52 -5.18 -12.19
CA GLU A 550 -13.88 -5.76 -13.37
C GLU A 550 -12.84 -6.82 -12.99
N ALA A 551 -12.08 -6.62 -11.90
CA ALA A 551 -11.11 -7.56 -11.37
C ALA A 551 -11.73 -8.77 -10.63
N VAL A 552 -12.91 -8.61 -10.01
CA VAL A 552 -13.62 -9.70 -9.28
C VAL A 552 -15.13 -9.75 -9.62
N PRO A 553 -15.52 -10.21 -10.83
CA PRO A 553 -16.90 -10.11 -11.31
C PRO A 553 -17.92 -10.98 -10.57
N GLY A 554 -19.03 -10.36 -10.16
CA GLY A 554 -20.16 -11.01 -9.46
C GLY A 554 -20.16 -10.83 -7.94
N LEU A 555 -19.24 -10.05 -7.36
CA LEU A 555 -19.33 -9.66 -5.96
C LEU A 555 -20.45 -8.64 -5.73
N ALA A 556 -21.63 -9.14 -5.34
CA ALA A 556 -22.81 -8.32 -5.04
C ALA A 556 -22.55 -7.17 -4.05
N MET A 557 -21.60 -7.32 -3.12
CA MET A 557 -21.17 -6.25 -2.20
C MET A 557 -20.56 -5.04 -2.92
N VAL A 558 -19.83 -5.25 -4.02
CA VAL A 558 -19.19 -4.19 -4.80
C VAL A 558 -20.24 -3.43 -5.61
N ARG A 559 -21.08 -4.16 -6.37
CA ARG A 559 -22.22 -3.58 -7.11
C ARG A 559 -23.15 -2.79 -6.19
N LEU A 560 -23.43 -3.30 -4.98
CA LEU A 560 -24.24 -2.58 -3.98
C LEU A 560 -23.53 -1.36 -3.38
N ARG A 561 -22.20 -1.35 -3.26
CA ARG A 561 -21.46 -0.13 -2.88
C ARG A 561 -21.51 0.92 -3.99
N ARG A 562 -21.30 0.56 -5.26
CA ARG A 562 -21.46 1.47 -6.42
C ARG A 562 -22.84 2.11 -6.46
N VAL A 563 -23.90 1.31 -6.39
CA VAL A 563 -25.30 1.78 -6.32
C VAL A 563 -25.56 2.68 -5.10
N SER A 564 -24.84 2.47 -4.00
CA SER A 564 -24.98 3.29 -2.78
C SER A 564 -24.18 4.60 -2.82
N LEU A 565 -23.05 4.64 -3.55
CA LEU A 565 -22.30 5.84 -3.88
C LEU A 565 -23.20 6.77 -4.71
N GLU A 566 -23.65 6.32 -5.88
CA GLU A 566 -24.50 7.12 -6.77
C GLU A 566 -25.77 7.62 -6.09
N ARG A 567 -26.41 6.78 -5.26
CA ARG A 567 -27.59 7.18 -4.48
C ARG A 567 -27.31 8.29 -3.47
N ARG A 568 -26.14 8.32 -2.82
CA ARG A 568 -25.77 9.40 -1.88
C ARG A 568 -25.50 10.71 -2.60
N HIS A 569 -24.90 10.65 -3.80
CA HIS A 569 -24.57 11.83 -4.62
C HIS A 569 -25.68 12.24 -5.60
N GLY A 570 -26.90 11.74 -5.41
CA GLY A 570 -28.10 12.16 -6.18
C GLY A 570 -28.27 11.53 -7.56
N ASN A 571 -27.32 10.72 -8.03
CA ASN A 571 -27.32 10.03 -9.33
C ASN A 571 -28.28 8.82 -9.34
N LEU A 572 -29.58 9.08 -9.12
CA LEU A 572 -30.61 8.05 -8.99
C LEU A 572 -30.87 7.26 -10.28
N GLU A 573 -30.52 7.81 -11.44
CA GLU A 573 -30.63 7.16 -12.75
C GLU A 573 -29.51 6.12 -12.94
N GLU A 574 -28.25 6.48 -12.68
CA GLU A 574 -27.13 5.52 -12.72
C GLU A 574 -27.28 4.45 -11.63
N ALA A 575 -27.75 4.82 -10.43
CA ALA A 575 -28.09 3.87 -9.39
C ALA A 575 -29.23 2.89 -9.80
N GLU A 576 -30.11 3.26 -10.74
CA GLU A 576 -31.10 2.37 -11.35
C GLU A 576 -30.48 1.55 -12.51
N ALA A 577 -29.65 2.16 -13.36
CA ALA A 577 -28.96 1.51 -14.47
C ALA A 577 -28.03 0.37 -13.99
N LEU A 578 -27.21 0.62 -12.97
CA LEU A 578 -26.31 -0.37 -12.36
C LEU A 578 -27.07 -1.60 -11.83
N LEU A 579 -28.28 -1.42 -11.28
CA LEU A 579 -29.10 -2.56 -10.83
C LEU A 579 -29.76 -3.30 -12.00
N ARG A 580 -30.21 -2.58 -13.05
CA ARG A 580 -30.78 -3.20 -14.26
C ARG A 580 -29.74 -4.01 -15.04
N ASP A 581 -28.50 -3.52 -15.13
CA ASP A 581 -27.37 -4.25 -15.70
C ASP A 581 -27.04 -5.51 -14.86
N ALA A 582 -27.02 -5.40 -13.53
CA ALA A 582 -26.80 -6.54 -12.65
C ALA A 582 -27.92 -7.60 -12.75
N MET A 583 -29.18 -7.19 -12.93
CA MET A 583 -30.30 -8.11 -13.21
C MET A 583 -30.15 -8.82 -14.56
N LYS A 584 -29.62 -8.14 -15.57
CA LYS A 584 -29.43 -8.65 -16.95
C LYS A 584 -28.27 -9.63 -17.04
N ASN A 585 -27.17 -9.34 -16.33
CA ASN A 585 -25.92 -10.10 -16.41
C ASN A 585 -25.78 -11.15 -15.28
N ALA A 586 -26.83 -11.36 -14.48
CA ALA A 586 -26.89 -12.34 -13.40
C ALA A 586 -26.64 -13.77 -13.91
N LYS A 587 -25.85 -14.56 -13.17
CA LYS A 587 -25.45 -15.93 -13.54
C LYS A 587 -26.57 -16.95 -13.31
N ASN A 588 -27.55 -16.62 -12.49
CA ASN A 588 -28.71 -17.46 -12.20
C ASN A 588 -29.94 -16.62 -11.83
N THR A 589 -31.10 -17.27 -11.82
CA THR A 589 -32.40 -16.62 -11.56
C THR A 589 -32.46 -15.94 -10.20
N SER A 590 -31.97 -16.60 -9.14
CA SER A 590 -32.08 -16.08 -7.77
C SER A 590 -31.18 -14.87 -7.50
N GLU A 591 -30.06 -14.73 -8.23
CA GLU A 591 -29.25 -13.51 -8.30
C GLU A 591 -29.99 -12.37 -9.01
N SER A 592 -30.65 -12.64 -10.15
CA SER A 592 -31.47 -11.63 -10.85
C SER A 592 -32.62 -11.15 -9.95
N SER A 593 -33.32 -12.07 -9.28
CA SER A 593 -34.36 -11.80 -8.29
C SER A 593 -33.85 -11.01 -7.07
N PHE A 594 -32.61 -11.25 -6.64
CA PHE A 594 -31.97 -10.46 -5.58
C PHE A 594 -31.78 -9.00 -6.02
N TYR A 595 -31.23 -8.74 -7.21
CA TYR A 595 -31.08 -7.38 -7.72
C TYR A 595 -32.43 -6.71 -8.01
N ALA A 596 -33.44 -7.46 -8.48
CA ALA A 596 -34.81 -6.96 -8.66
C ALA A 596 -35.42 -6.46 -7.34
N VAL A 597 -35.26 -7.19 -6.24
CA VAL A 597 -35.66 -6.75 -4.89
C VAL A 597 -34.96 -5.46 -4.48
N LYS A 598 -33.66 -5.32 -4.76
CA LYS A 598 -32.90 -4.09 -4.44
C LYS A 598 -33.39 -2.90 -5.27
N LEU A 599 -33.66 -3.11 -6.56
CA LEU A 599 -34.19 -2.09 -7.46
C LEU A 599 -35.59 -1.64 -7.03
N ALA A 600 -36.50 -2.58 -6.77
CA ALA A 600 -37.85 -2.28 -6.30
C ALA A 600 -37.84 -1.49 -4.98
N ARG A 601 -36.98 -1.87 -4.01
CA ARG A 601 -36.82 -1.10 -2.75
C ARG A 601 -36.28 0.32 -2.98
N GLN A 602 -35.36 0.51 -3.93
CA GLN A 602 -34.84 1.84 -4.28
C GLN A 602 -35.93 2.70 -4.95
N LEU A 603 -36.62 2.16 -5.94
CA LEU A 603 -37.75 2.81 -6.63
C LEU A 603 -38.85 3.22 -5.64
N LEU A 604 -39.21 2.33 -4.71
CA LEU A 604 -40.23 2.56 -3.69
C LEU A 604 -39.79 3.56 -2.61
N LYS A 605 -38.73 3.26 -1.87
CA LYS A 605 -38.38 4.01 -0.65
C LYS A 605 -37.62 5.30 -0.94
N VAL A 606 -36.89 5.38 -2.07
CA VAL A 606 -36.09 6.56 -2.48
C VAL A 606 -36.82 7.38 -3.54
N GLN A 607 -37.07 6.84 -4.74
CA GLN A 607 -37.75 7.57 -5.84
C GLN A 607 -39.27 7.76 -5.62
N LYS A 608 -39.87 7.16 -4.58
CA LYS A 608 -41.32 7.14 -4.29
C LYS A 608 -42.21 6.61 -5.42
N ASN A 609 -41.64 5.87 -6.37
CA ASN A 609 -42.34 5.41 -7.57
C ASN A 609 -42.89 3.97 -7.40
N LEU A 610 -44.05 3.89 -6.75
CA LEU A 610 -44.82 2.65 -6.54
C LEU A 610 -45.03 1.86 -7.85
N GLY A 611 -45.46 2.54 -8.92
CA GLY A 611 -45.76 1.89 -10.21
C GLY A 611 -44.54 1.23 -10.87
N LYS A 612 -43.39 1.92 -10.93
CA LYS A 612 -42.13 1.32 -11.39
C LYS A 612 -41.72 0.14 -10.50
N ALA A 613 -41.82 0.29 -9.17
CA ALA A 613 -41.40 -0.73 -8.21
C ALA A 613 -42.26 -2.01 -8.29
N ARG A 614 -43.59 -1.87 -8.37
CA ARG A 614 -44.53 -2.98 -8.60
C ARG A 614 -44.22 -3.70 -9.92
N LYS A 615 -44.02 -2.94 -11.00
CA LYS A 615 -43.65 -3.48 -12.33
C LYS A 615 -42.36 -4.31 -12.28
N VAL A 616 -41.30 -3.82 -11.65
CA VAL A 616 -40.02 -4.55 -11.51
C VAL A 616 -40.17 -5.86 -10.74
N LEU A 617 -41.03 -5.92 -9.73
CA LEU A 617 -41.29 -7.16 -8.98
C LEU A 617 -42.13 -8.15 -9.78
N LEU A 618 -43.13 -7.70 -10.55
CA LEU A 618 -43.91 -8.57 -11.43
C LEU A 618 -43.04 -9.15 -12.57
N GLU A 619 -42.24 -8.32 -13.23
CA GLU A 619 -41.25 -8.74 -14.26
C GLU A 619 -40.17 -9.70 -13.73
N ALA A 620 -39.99 -9.79 -12.41
CA ALA A 620 -39.10 -10.74 -11.75
C ALA A 620 -39.85 -12.03 -11.35
N ILE A 621 -41.10 -11.93 -10.86
CA ILE A 621 -41.95 -13.07 -10.54
C ILE A 621 -42.25 -13.91 -11.80
N GLU A 622 -42.47 -13.27 -12.95
CA GLU A 622 -42.62 -13.94 -14.26
C GLU A 622 -41.38 -14.74 -14.69
N LYS A 623 -40.23 -14.55 -14.03
CA LYS A 623 -38.97 -15.29 -14.28
C LYS A 623 -38.60 -16.22 -13.12
N ASP A 624 -39.19 -16.01 -11.94
CA ASP A 624 -38.86 -16.69 -10.69
C ASP A 624 -40.08 -16.81 -9.77
N GLU A 625 -41.06 -17.59 -10.23
CA GLU A 625 -42.23 -17.98 -9.42
C GLU A 625 -41.84 -18.75 -8.15
N THR A 626 -40.60 -19.25 -8.07
CA THR A 626 -40.12 -20.10 -6.97
C THR A 626 -39.54 -19.32 -5.79
N SER A 627 -39.35 -18.00 -5.91
CA SER A 627 -38.70 -17.17 -4.90
C SER A 627 -39.69 -16.46 -3.97
N PRO A 628 -39.93 -16.95 -2.73
CA PRO A 628 -40.86 -16.31 -1.80
C PRO A 628 -40.42 -14.89 -1.42
N LYS A 629 -39.13 -14.56 -1.61
CA LYS A 629 -38.59 -13.22 -1.39
C LYS A 629 -39.21 -12.18 -2.32
N LEU A 630 -39.54 -12.53 -3.57
CA LEU A 630 -40.19 -11.59 -4.50
C LEU A 630 -41.61 -11.25 -4.03
N TYR A 631 -42.43 -12.28 -3.77
CA TYR A 631 -43.80 -12.12 -3.26
C TYR A 631 -43.84 -11.35 -1.92
N LEU A 632 -42.91 -11.61 -0.99
CA LEU A 632 -42.81 -10.85 0.27
C LEU A 632 -42.49 -9.36 0.04
N ASN A 633 -41.66 -9.04 -0.96
CA ASN A 633 -41.32 -7.65 -1.28
C ASN A 633 -42.44 -6.93 -2.04
N LEU A 634 -43.25 -7.66 -2.81
CA LEU A 634 -44.45 -7.13 -3.46
C LEU A 634 -45.54 -6.85 -2.41
N LEU A 635 -45.73 -7.76 -1.46
CA LEU A 635 -46.64 -7.59 -0.33
C LEU A 635 -46.21 -6.42 0.58
N GLU A 636 -44.90 -6.28 0.89
CA GLU A 636 -44.36 -5.10 1.61
C GLU A 636 -44.56 -3.77 0.83
N LEU A 637 -44.66 -3.83 -0.51
CA LEU A 637 -44.95 -2.66 -1.33
C LEU A 637 -46.41 -2.26 -1.21
N GLU A 638 -47.37 -3.18 -1.37
CA GLU A 638 -48.80 -2.86 -1.26
C GLU A 638 -49.20 -2.47 0.18
N TYR A 639 -48.64 -3.13 1.20
CA TYR A 639 -48.77 -2.73 2.61
C TYR A 639 -48.14 -1.36 2.95
N SER A 640 -47.35 -0.76 2.05
CA SER A 640 -46.77 0.57 2.28
C SER A 640 -47.65 1.74 1.81
N GLY A 641 -48.82 1.45 1.24
CA GLY A 641 -49.89 2.42 0.98
C GLY A 641 -50.98 2.39 2.06
N ASP A 642 -52.16 2.89 1.72
CA ASP A 642 -53.37 2.73 2.54
C ASP A 642 -53.90 1.29 2.38
N VAL A 643 -54.02 0.58 3.50
CA VAL A 643 -54.37 -0.84 3.55
C VAL A 643 -55.79 -1.12 3.07
N GLN A 644 -56.74 -0.21 3.30
CA GLN A 644 -58.13 -0.36 2.87
C GLN A 644 -58.28 -0.02 1.38
N GLN A 645 -57.55 0.98 0.89
CA GLN A 645 -57.54 1.31 -0.54
C GLN A 645 -56.82 0.24 -1.38
N ASN A 646 -55.80 -0.41 -0.82
CA ASN A 646 -55.02 -1.47 -1.48
C ASN A 646 -55.54 -2.89 -1.21
N GLU A 647 -56.66 -3.10 -0.49
CA GLU A 647 -57.15 -4.44 -0.09
C GLU A 647 -57.21 -5.42 -1.27
N SER A 648 -57.71 -4.98 -2.43
CA SER A 648 -57.80 -5.80 -3.64
C SER A 648 -56.44 -6.19 -4.25
N GLU A 649 -55.45 -5.30 -4.22
CA GLU A 649 -54.09 -5.54 -4.71
C GLU A 649 -53.32 -6.46 -3.74
N ILE A 650 -53.52 -6.27 -2.44
CA ILE A 650 -52.98 -7.13 -1.36
C ILE A 650 -53.50 -8.56 -1.54
N LEU A 651 -54.81 -8.74 -1.70
CA LEU A 651 -55.41 -10.06 -1.93
C LEU A 651 -54.93 -10.66 -3.25
N ALA A 652 -54.82 -9.88 -4.32
CA ALA A 652 -54.23 -10.34 -5.59
C ALA A 652 -52.73 -10.73 -5.47
N CYS A 653 -51.99 -10.19 -4.50
CA CYS A 653 -50.63 -10.61 -4.19
C CYS A 653 -50.59 -11.94 -3.41
N PHE A 654 -51.49 -12.11 -2.42
CA PHE A 654 -51.67 -13.39 -1.73
C PHE A 654 -52.09 -14.50 -2.69
N ASP A 655 -53.14 -14.28 -3.48
CA ASP A 655 -53.67 -15.28 -4.42
C ASP A 655 -52.63 -15.68 -5.48
N ARG A 656 -51.82 -14.72 -5.96
CA ARG A 656 -50.70 -15.02 -6.87
C ARG A 656 -49.61 -15.85 -6.20
N ALA A 657 -49.32 -15.65 -4.92
CA ALA A 657 -48.40 -16.50 -4.18
C ALA A 657 -48.97 -17.92 -3.95
N LEU A 658 -50.26 -18.05 -3.66
CA LEU A 658 -50.93 -19.34 -3.39
C LEU A 658 -51.09 -20.20 -4.65
N ASN A 659 -51.34 -19.59 -5.80
CA ASN A 659 -51.47 -20.25 -7.10
C ASN A 659 -50.14 -20.45 -7.84
N SER A 660 -49.01 -19.98 -7.29
CA SER A 660 -47.67 -20.12 -7.88
C SER A 660 -47.06 -21.52 -7.70
N SER A 661 -45.94 -21.75 -8.39
CA SER A 661 -45.06 -22.91 -8.19
C SER A 661 -44.18 -22.85 -6.91
N LEU A 662 -44.46 -21.95 -5.96
CA LEU A 662 -43.78 -21.88 -4.66
C LEU A 662 -43.83 -23.21 -3.87
N PRO A 663 -42.78 -23.51 -3.07
CA PRO A 663 -42.77 -24.63 -2.13
C PRO A 663 -44.00 -24.61 -1.20
N LEU A 664 -44.54 -25.79 -0.88
CA LEU A 664 -45.79 -25.93 -0.14
C LEU A 664 -45.75 -25.20 1.22
N ASP A 665 -44.64 -25.30 1.95
CA ASP A 665 -44.40 -24.62 3.23
C ASP A 665 -44.44 -23.08 3.09
N SER A 666 -43.92 -22.56 1.97
CA SER A 666 -44.00 -21.12 1.66
C SER A 666 -45.44 -20.72 1.35
N ARG A 667 -46.17 -21.49 0.54
CA ARG A 667 -47.59 -21.23 0.23
C ARG A 667 -48.48 -21.32 1.46
N LEU A 668 -48.23 -22.29 2.36
CA LEU A 668 -48.88 -22.40 3.66
C LEU A 668 -48.63 -21.15 4.53
N THR A 669 -47.40 -20.63 4.53
CA THR A 669 -47.06 -19.39 5.26
C THR A 669 -47.74 -18.14 4.64
N PHE A 670 -47.87 -18.06 3.31
CA PHE A 670 -48.65 -17.00 2.66
C PHE A 670 -50.16 -17.14 2.95
N SER A 671 -50.66 -18.37 3.03
CA SER A 671 -52.07 -18.67 3.34
C SER A 671 -52.42 -18.27 4.77
N GLN A 672 -51.55 -18.56 5.74
CA GLN A 672 -51.69 -18.09 7.12
C GLN A 672 -51.76 -16.55 7.15
N ARG A 673 -50.83 -15.86 6.48
CA ARG A 673 -50.82 -14.39 6.42
C ARG A 673 -52.03 -13.77 5.72
N LYS A 674 -52.63 -14.48 4.74
CA LYS A 674 -53.89 -14.07 4.08
C LYS A 674 -55.06 -14.10 5.07
N VAL A 675 -55.11 -15.12 5.93
CA VAL A 675 -56.10 -15.22 7.03
C VAL A 675 -55.85 -14.13 8.08
N GLU A 676 -54.62 -13.98 8.57
CA GLU A 676 -54.24 -12.93 9.53
C GLU A 676 -54.64 -11.53 9.02
N PHE A 677 -54.34 -11.23 7.75
CA PHE A 677 -54.73 -9.98 7.10
C PHE A 677 -56.25 -9.75 7.06
N LEU A 678 -57.02 -10.78 6.70
CA LEU A 678 -58.48 -10.69 6.57
C LEU A 678 -59.20 -10.63 7.94
N GLU A 679 -58.59 -11.16 8.99
CA GLU A 679 -59.09 -11.03 10.37
C GLU A 679 -58.83 -9.62 10.94
N ASP A 680 -57.64 -9.04 10.70
CA ASP A 680 -57.26 -7.71 11.18
C ASP A 680 -57.91 -6.55 10.38
N PHE A 681 -58.08 -6.71 9.05
CA PHE A 681 -58.41 -5.59 8.15
C PHE A 681 -59.53 -5.87 7.12
N GLY A 682 -60.02 -7.12 7.01
CA GLY A 682 -60.89 -7.54 5.91
C GLY A 682 -62.27 -6.86 5.90
N SER A 683 -62.73 -6.43 4.71
CA SER A 683 -64.03 -5.78 4.55
C SER A 683 -65.23 -6.72 4.45
N ASP A 684 -65.02 -8.01 4.12
CA ASP A 684 -66.06 -9.04 4.04
C ASP A 684 -65.65 -10.36 4.72
N VAL A 685 -66.39 -10.76 5.75
CA VAL A 685 -66.23 -12.01 6.51
C VAL A 685 -66.37 -13.26 5.62
N ASN A 686 -67.11 -13.19 4.50
CA ASN A 686 -67.20 -14.32 3.58
C ASN A 686 -65.85 -14.63 2.91
N VAL A 687 -65.02 -13.60 2.67
CA VAL A 687 -63.67 -13.75 2.09
C VAL A 687 -62.71 -14.36 3.13
N LEU A 688 -62.82 -13.93 4.39
CA LEU A 688 -62.10 -14.53 5.53
C LEU A 688 -62.41 -16.02 5.69
N VAL A 689 -63.70 -16.40 5.67
CA VAL A 689 -64.13 -17.82 5.76
C VAL A 689 -63.56 -18.64 4.59
N ALA A 690 -63.63 -18.13 3.37
CA ALA A 690 -63.07 -18.81 2.19
C ALA A 690 -61.53 -18.98 2.29
N ALA A 691 -60.81 -17.97 2.78
CA ALA A 691 -59.37 -18.06 3.03
C ALA A 691 -59.03 -19.09 4.12
N TYR A 692 -59.87 -19.24 5.15
CA TYR A 692 -59.70 -20.24 6.21
C TYR A 692 -59.93 -21.67 5.72
N GLU A 693 -60.90 -21.88 4.81
CA GLU A 693 -61.11 -23.17 4.14
C GLU A 693 -59.95 -23.54 3.21
N GLU A 694 -59.44 -22.56 2.45
CA GLU A 694 -58.23 -22.71 1.62
C GLU A 694 -57.00 -23.08 2.47
N HIS A 695 -56.80 -22.38 3.60
CA HIS A 695 -55.72 -22.67 4.55
C HIS A 695 -55.80 -24.09 5.11
N GLN A 696 -56.98 -24.51 5.57
CA GLN A 696 -57.18 -25.87 6.05
C GLN A 696 -56.91 -26.93 4.98
N LYS A 697 -57.22 -26.65 3.71
CA LYS A 697 -56.94 -27.56 2.59
C LYS A 697 -55.43 -27.72 2.38
N LEU A 698 -54.69 -26.62 2.34
CA LEU A 698 -53.22 -26.62 2.21
C LEU A 698 -52.54 -27.31 3.40
N GLN A 699 -53.01 -27.08 4.64
CA GLN A 699 -52.50 -27.78 5.82
C GLN A 699 -52.70 -29.29 5.73
N LYS A 700 -53.89 -29.75 5.28
CA LYS A 700 -54.19 -31.19 5.09
C LYS A 700 -53.31 -31.81 4.01
N GLU A 701 -53.01 -31.07 2.93
CA GLU A 701 -52.10 -31.50 1.86
C GLU A 701 -50.65 -31.66 2.38
N HIS A 702 -50.14 -30.65 3.08
CA HIS A 702 -48.83 -30.64 3.74
C HIS A 702 -48.68 -31.81 4.73
N ASP A 703 -49.63 -31.97 5.65
CA ASP A 703 -49.67 -33.08 6.61
C ASP A 703 -49.68 -34.45 5.92
N SER A 704 -50.44 -34.60 4.84
CA SER A 704 -50.48 -35.86 4.07
C SER A 704 -49.16 -36.15 3.36
N THR A 705 -48.43 -35.12 2.95
CA THR A 705 -47.14 -35.22 2.27
C THR A 705 -46.04 -35.60 3.27
N LYS A 706 -46.02 -34.96 4.45
CA LYS A 706 -45.13 -35.34 5.56
C LYS A 706 -45.34 -36.80 5.99
N ARG A 707 -46.58 -37.23 6.19
CA ARG A 707 -46.92 -38.63 6.55
C ARG A 707 -46.57 -39.64 5.46
N LYS A 708 -46.47 -39.24 4.19
CA LYS A 708 -45.95 -40.11 3.11
C LYS A 708 -44.43 -40.24 3.18
N ALA A 709 -43.72 -39.14 3.37
CA ALA A 709 -42.26 -39.14 3.54
C ALA A 709 -41.81 -39.95 4.77
N GLU A 710 -42.55 -39.88 5.88
CA GLU A 710 -42.31 -40.66 7.10
C GLU A 710 -42.58 -42.17 6.92
N ASN A 711 -43.36 -42.58 5.91
CA ASN A 711 -43.73 -43.98 5.64
C ASN A 711 -42.90 -44.66 4.52
N GLY A 712 -41.73 -44.11 4.17
CA GLY A 712 -40.64 -44.92 3.60
C GLY A 712 -40.86 -45.54 2.22
N SER A 713 -41.49 -44.84 1.27
CA SER A 713 -41.48 -45.24 -0.15
C SER A 713 -41.20 -44.04 -1.06
N GLN A 714 -40.13 -44.19 -1.87
CA GLN A 714 -39.47 -43.15 -2.68
C GLN A 714 -38.82 -42.01 -1.89
N GLU A 715 -37.48 -41.92 -1.94
CA GLU A 715 -36.78 -40.67 -1.65
C GLU A 715 -37.08 -39.64 -2.75
N PRO A 716 -37.20 -38.34 -2.43
CA PRO A 716 -37.24 -37.30 -3.46
C PRO A 716 -35.86 -37.13 -4.10
N GLU A 717 -35.82 -37.11 -5.44
CA GLU A 717 -34.56 -37.07 -6.21
C GLU A 717 -33.72 -35.79 -5.98
N SER A 718 -34.29 -34.75 -5.37
CA SER A 718 -33.60 -33.54 -4.93
C SER A 718 -32.46 -33.79 -3.94
N LYS A 719 -32.35 -34.99 -3.34
CA LYS A 719 -31.19 -35.40 -2.53
C LYS A 719 -30.05 -36.06 -3.31
N ARG A 720 -30.23 -36.46 -4.58
CA ARG A 720 -29.17 -37.14 -5.35
C ARG A 720 -28.11 -36.23 -5.96
N GLN A 721 -28.35 -34.92 -6.03
CA GLN A 721 -27.38 -33.96 -6.57
C GLN A 721 -26.42 -33.37 -5.51
N ARG A 722 -26.06 -34.17 -4.50
CA ARG A 722 -25.00 -33.89 -3.51
C ARG A 722 -24.30 -35.18 -3.07
N LEU A 723 -23.60 -35.84 -3.99
CA LEU A 723 -22.56 -36.83 -3.69
C LEU A 723 -21.76 -37.12 -4.98
N ASP A 724 -20.87 -36.18 -5.33
CA ASP A 724 -19.58 -36.40 -6.02
C ASP A 724 -19.00 -35.04 -6.43
N ASP A 725 -18.36 -34.36 -5.47
CA ASP A 725 -16.99 -33.87 -5.67
C ASP A 725 -16.39 -33.43 -4.32
N HIS A 726 -15.14 -33.81 -4.04
CA HIS A 726 -14.49 -33.44 -2.78
C HIS A 726 -12.99 -33.14 -2.97
N SER A 727 -12.71 -32.01 -3.62
CA SER A 727 -11.40 -31.36 -3.53
C SER A 727 -11.53 -29.83 -3.60
N GLY A 728 -10.78 -29.11 -2.76
CA GLY A 728 -10.61 -27.65 -2.83
C GLY A 728 -11.45 -26.80 -1.86
N ALA A 729 -10.72 -25.98 -1.08
CA ALA A 729 -11.15 -24.79 -0.34
C ALA A 729 -12.19 -24.92 0.80
N SER A 730 -12.00 -24.09 1.83
CA SER A 730 -12.84 -23.99 3.03
C SER A 730 -13.43 -22.58 3.19
N GLY A 731 -14.54 -22.47 3.92
CA GLY A 731 -15.00 -21.18 4.45
C GLY A 731 -16.35 -20.66 3.94
N HIS A 732 -17.45 -21.35 4.27
CA HIS A 732 -18.79 -20.74 4.37
C HIS A 732 -19.56 -21.41 5.51
N VAL A 733 -19.92 -20.63 6.53
CA VAL A 733 -20.83 -21.04 7.61
C VAL A 733 -21.95 -20.02 7.68
N MET A 734 -23.15 -20.41 7.24
CA MET A 734 -24.39 -19.73 7.63
C MET A 734 -25.00 -20.44 8.83
N SER A 735 -25.62 -19.67 9.71
CA SER A 735 -26.45 -20.16 10.81
C SER A 735 -27.88 -19.69 10.57
N ASP A 736 -28.76 -20.62 10.17
CA ASP A 736 -30.19 -20.37 10.03
C ASP A 736 -30.90 -20.57 11.38
N MET A 737 -31.03 -19.52 12.20
CA MET A 737 -32.04 -19.51 13.25
C MET A 737 -32.40 -18.09 13.76
N GLN A 738 -33.47 -17.50 13.21
CA GLN A 738 -34.55 -16.79 13.95
C GLN A 738 -35.46 -16.00 12.98
N THR A 739 -36.70 -16.45 12.82
CA THR A 739 -37.75 -15.77 12.06
C THR A 739 -38.69 -14.99 13.00
N ASN A 740 -38.30 -13.78 13.40
CA ASN A 740 -39.28 -12.73 13.67
C ASN A 740 -38.68 -11.30 13.60
N HIS A 741 -39.54 -10.33 13.29
CA HIS A 741 -39.27 -8.88 13.15
C HIS A 741 -38.33 -8.49 11.98
N GLY A 742 -38.82 -7.57 11.12
CA GLY A 742 -38.17 -7.11 9.89
C GLY A 742 -36.97 -6.15 10.07
N GLY A 743 -36.20 -6.30 11.14
CA GLY A 743 -35.02 -5.47 11.43
C GLY A 743 -33.81 -5.86 10.58
N TYR A 744 -33.82 -5.56 9.28
CA TYR A 744 -32.69 -5.86 8.38
C TYR A 744 -31.46 -4.99 8.71
N ASN A 745 -30.61 -5.55 9.57
CA ASN A 745 -29.47 -4.90 10.18
C ASN A 745 -28.43 -4.43 9.14
N TYR A 746 -28.12 -3.12 9.15
CA TYR A 746 -27.13 -2.48 8.26
C TYR A 746 -25.68 -2.54 8.82
N ASN A 747 -25.41 -3.41 9.79
CA ASN A 747 -24.20 -3.40 10.63
C ASN A 747 -22.84 -3.46 9.94
N TRP A 748 -22.76 -3.89 8.67
CA TRP A 748 -21.48 -4.06 7.97
C TRP A 748 -20.68 -2.74 7.82
N TYR A 749 -21.35 -1.59 7.92
CA TYR A 749 -20.72 -0.27 7.95
C TYR A 749 -20.50 0.23 9.39
N GLN A 750 -21.47 0.00 10.29
CA GLN A 750 -21.43 0.51 11.67
C GLN A 750 -20.32 -0.11 12.52
N GLN A 751 -19.92 -1.37 12.25
CA GLN A 751 -18.87 -2.04 13.01
C GLN A 751 -17.44 -1.51 12.75
N TYR A 752 -17.29 -0.47 11.91
CA TYR A 752 -16.00 0.19 11.65
C TYR A 752 -15.89 1.62 12.15
N ASN A 753 -16.97 2.21 12.68
CA ASN A 753 -16.86 3.42 13.52
C ASN A 753 -16.45 3.00 14.93
N TYR A 754 -15.21 3.30 15.31
CA TYR A 754 -14.73 3.07 16.68
C TYR A 754 -15.38 4.05 17.65
N GLN A 755 -16.14 3.52 18.61
CA GLN A 755 -16.61 4.27 19.77
C GLN A 755 -15.89 3.73 21.02
N ASN A 756 -15.15 4.60 21.71
CA ASN A 756 -14.34 4.24 22.88
C ASN A 756 -15.18 3.63 24.01
N SER A 757 -14.83 2.43 24.47
CA SER A 757 -15.36 1.84 25.71
C SER A 757 -14.46 0.73 26.27
N TRP A 758 -13.31 1.09 26.83
CA TRP A 758 -12.59 0.19 27.76
C TRP A 758 -13.26 0.25 29.15
N GLY A 759 -13.66 -0.90 29.69
CA GLY A 759 -14.02 -1.06 31.10
C GLY A 759 -15.34 -1.81 31.37
N GLN A 760 -15.35 -2.56 32.48
CA GLN A 760 -16.49 -3.28 33.10
C GLN A 760 -17.20 -4.33 32.19
N TYR A 761 -17.36 -5.60 32.59
CA TYR A 761 -17.59 -6.13 33.93
C TYR A 761 -16.97 -7.53 34.13
N ASN A 762 -16.84 -7.95 35.39
CA ASN A 762 -16.44 -9.30 35.79
C ASN A 762 -17.34 -9.78 36.96
N GLN A 763 -18.17 -10.81 36.77
CA GLN A 763 -18.51 -11.83 37.79
C GLN A 763 -19.61 -12.84 37.39
N TYR A 764 -19.41 -14.09 37.83
CA TYR A 764 -20.35 -15.23 38.03
C TYR A 764 -21.21 -15.77 36.85
N GLY A 765 -21.43 -17.09 36.74
CA GLY A 765 -21.12 -18.17 37.69
C GLY A 765 -21.04 -19.60 37.10
N GLN A 766 -20.83 -20.56 38.01
CA GLN A 766 -20.49 -21.98 37.79
C GLN A 766 -21.55 -22.75 36.97
N TYR A 767 -21.22 -23.82 36.21
CA TYR A 767 -20.88 -25.16 36.76
C TYR A 767 -20.08 -26.07 35.80
N ASN A 768 -19.02 -26.69 36.34
CA ASN A 768 -18.57 -28.11 36.22
C ASN A 768 -19.31 -29.06 35.24
N GLN A 769 -18.67 -30.03 34.55
CA GLN A 769 -17.55 -30.91 34.99
C GLN A 769 -16.90 -31.75 33.86
N TYR A 770 -15.80 -32.46 34.20
CA TYR A 770 -15.08 -33.57 33.52
C TYR A 770 -14.13 -33.33 32.31
N TYR A 771 -12.90 -33.82 32.50
CA TYR A 771 -11.76 -33.93 31.55
C TYR A 771 -11.58 -35.38 31.04
N PRO A 772 -10.77 -35.60 29.99
CA PRO A 772 -9.50 -36.32 30.21
C PRO A 772 -8.27 -35.69 29.49
N PRO A 773 -7.04 -35.93 29.97
CA PRO A 773 -5.81 -35.29 29.47
C PRO A 773 -5.20 -35.93 28.21
N PRO A 774 -4.28 -35.23 27.50
CA PRO A 774 -3.58 -35.75 26.32
C PRO A 774 -2.49 -36.80 26.67
N PRO A 775 -2.09 -37.65 25.70
CA PRO A 775 -0.99 -38.60 25.86
C PRO A 775 0.39 -37.94 25.82
N THR A 776 1.40 -38.68 26.31
CA THR A 776 2.84 -38.39 26.32
C THR A 776 3.49 -38.44 24.94
#